data_AF-A0A7J2LRR7-F1
#
_entry.id   AF-A0A7J2LRR7-F1
#
_cell.length_a   1.000
_cell.length_b   1.000
_cell.length_c   1.000
_cell.angle_alpha   90.00
_cell.angle_beta   90.00
_cell.angle_gamma   90.00
#
_symmetry.space_group_name_H-M   'P 1'
#
loop_
_entity.id
_entity.type
_entity.pdbx_description
1 polymer ?
#
loop_
_entity_poly.entity_id
_entity_poly.type
_entity_poly.pdbx_seq_one_letter_code
_entity_poly.pdbx_strand_id
1 'polypeptide(L)'
;MPSEEEEKKKEISEEELIEALLSGVRLAEKERIEEKDSVIIKADAIEIEEGFVPKIPGEEIVSFDQIFHEKIDKITRDISQTVQSFQEDFKSMLRSQLLELRSTLRKLGTDIAKAFAEKLKLRFTERHLRKLYQDISERVLSAREKEILTSLINSVRPLYEKLTGRLRGLQKDLYEIKKLYEEWVFGYTSLLSEEMRKSKEEIEDLIEKQRELRHEIEMWKNKVAELEKTIREKNEEIARLKEATGKAEVIESEELKKVTEELQSAIAERDRIISSLKNELEMLKKEYENQILNLKSRIELLKKARDILKEKARTFYEKIQKLQNEIKRRDEEIKELQRRISSPVSREYVEELKKKIEELEKEINEREERIRELNETLLKLREESIPFEEYNKLKEMYNELKKKFEASEKALHEKELRIRELEGRLKAIYEELKGIEELKRVKEKYEKMLREKEAKIKELEGKLTELQSVRELLEGWFSELKGLKEIGKAIEEKALREEMKIRYDEILSEIRSEFSKLQQELAEKSKEMAKLRSENTALQEEVNALRRQLEEFKKREDELLKELENTHAKALKLESENAQLKAKLTELENTLKDSSKAFHEMRKILEKTLIGKAFLIVRDTKSIPIDSLAAALGANKLQLQRELLKLVREGLLKIEGDRVVYVGG
;
A
#
# COMPACT_ATOMS: atom_id res chain seq x y z
N MET A 1 102.45 -43.57 -35.97
CA MET A 1 102.91 -43.86 -34.60
C MET A 1 102.92 -42.56 -33.81
N PRO A 2 102.56 -42.61 -32.52
CA PRO A 2 101.59 -41.70 -31.90
C PRO A 2 102.22 -40.69 -30.93
N SER A 3 101.43 -39.71 -30.50
CA SER A 3 101.52 -39.18 -29.13
C SER A 3 100.13 -38.71 -28.71
N GLU A 4 99.46 -39.57 -27.95
CA GLU A 4 98.27 -39.29 -27.14
C GLU A 4 98.60 -38.17 -26.15
N GLU A 5 97.80 -37.12 -26.09
CA GLU A 5 97.65 -36.31 -24.88
C GLU A 5 96.15 -36.19 -24.56
N GLU A 6 95.88 -36.46 -23.29
CA GLU A 6 94.61 -36.85 -22.69
C GLU A 6 93.53 -35.77 -22.77
N GLU A 7 92.34 -36.16 -23.22
CA GLU A 7 91.07 -35.50 -22.87
C GLU A 7 90.88 -35.57 -21.35
N LYS A 8 91.29 -34.53 -20.61
CA LYS A 8 90.82 -34.31 -19.25
C LYS A 8 89.41 -33.73 -19.29
N LYS A 9 88.42 -34.61 -19.34
CA LYS A 9 87.05 -34.30 -18.91
C LYS A 9 87.09 -33.89 -17.44
N LYS A 10 86.92 -32.60 -17.17
CA LYS A 10 86.45 -32.15 -15.85
C LYS A 10 84.94 -32.37 -15.84
N GLU A 11 84.50 -33.52 -15.33
CA GLU A 11 83.14 -33.64 -14.83
C GLU A 11 83.03 -32.70 -13.62
N ILE A 12 82.31 -31.61 -13.81
CA ILE A 12 81.90 -30.69 -12.75
C ILE A 12 80.84 -31.44 -11.94
N SER A 13 81.04 -31.57 -10.63
CA SER A 13 80.07 -32.26 -9.76
C SER A 13 78.77 -31.46 -9.69
N GLU A 14 77.64 -32.15 -9.49
CA GLU A 14 76.32 -31.52 -9.33
C GLU A 14 76.32 -30.45 -8.22
N GLU A 15 77.21 -30.55 -7.23
CA GLU A 15 77.40 -29.57 -6.16
C GLU A 15 77.89 -28.21 -6.67
N GLU A 16 78.84 -28.15 -7.60
CA GLU A 16 79.33 -26.88 -8.18
C GLU A 16 78.27 -26.22 -9.08
N LEU A 17 77.42 -27.03 -9.72
CA LEU A 17 76.35 -26.55 -10.59
C LEU A 17 75.15 -26.03 -9.77
N ILE A 18 74.87 -26.68 -8.64
CA ILE A 18 73.87 -26.23 -7.66
C ILE A 18 74.35 -24.97 -6.93
N GLU A 19 75.63 -24.86 -6.54
CA GLU A 19 76.18 -23.62 -5.96
C GLU A 19 76.11 -22.44 -6.94
N ALA A 20 76.42 -22.67 -8.22
CA ALA A 20 76.32 -21.63 -9.24
C ALA A 20 74.87 -21.14 -9.41
N LEU A 21 73.88 -22.03 -9.41
CA LEU A 21 72.45 -21.68 -9.52
C LEU A 21 71.90 -21.01 -8.25
N LEU A 22 72.36 -21.42 -7.06
CA LEU A 22 71.95 -20.83 -5.79
C LEU A 22 72.57 -19.45 -5.54
N SER A 23 73.70 -19.13 -6.17
CA SER A 23 74.37 -17.83 -6.02
C SER A 23 73.55 -16.62 -6.50
N GLY A 24 72.60 -16.83 -7.41
CA GLY A 24 71.72 -15.79 -7.97
C GLY A 24 70.39 -15.60 -7.23
N VAL A 25 70.19 -16.31 -6.12
CA VAL A 25 68.91 -16.36 -5.39
C VAL A 25 69.05 -15.70 -4.02
N ARG A 26 68.23 -14.68 -3.74
CA ARG A 26 68.12 -14.04 -2.42
C ARG A 26 66.76 -14.34 -1.78
N LEU A 27 66.79 -14.68 -0.49
CA LEU A 27 65.60 -15.01 0.30
C LEU A 27 65.21 -13.81 1.15
N ALA A 28 63.94 -13.39 1.09
CA ALA A 28 63.40 -12.37 1.98
C ALA A 28 62.99 -13.00 3.33
N GLU A 29 63.94 -13.06 4.28
CA GLU A 29 63.83 -13.82 5.53
C GLU A 29 62.92 -13.16 6.59
N LYS A 30 62.15 -13.99 7.33
CA LYS A 30 61.33 -13.54 8.47
C LYS A 30 61.75 -14.16 9.81
N GLU A 31 62.17 -15.43 9.81
CA GLU A 31 62.70 -16.12 10.98
C GLU A 31 63.76 -17.15 10.56
N ARG A 32 64.82 -17.24 11.37
CA ARG A 32 65.90 -18.22 11.23
C ARG A 32 65.99 -19.04 12.52
N ILE A 33 65.81 -20.35 12.41
CA ILE A 33 65.93 -21.29 13.53
C ILE A 33 67.10 -22.23 13.19
N GLU A 34 68.10 -22.23 14.06
CA GLU A 34 69.30 -23.08 13.93
C GLU A 34 69.19 -24.28 14.87
N GLU A 35 69.13 -25.48 14.29
CA GLU A 35 69.36 -26.72 15.01
C GLU A 35 70.69 -27.36 14.55
N LYS A 36 71.26 -28.21 15.41
CA LYS A 36 72.68 -28.64 15.34
C LYS A 36 73.16 -29.22 14.01
N ASP A 37 72.26 -29.70 13.14
CA ASP A 37 72.62 -30.25 11.82
C ASP A 37 71.81 -29.64 10.65
N SER A 38 70.97 -28.60 10.87
CA SER A 38 70.32 -27.87 9.76
C SER A 38 69.82 -26.49 10.14
N VAL A 39 69.90 -25.54 9.20
CA VAL A 39 69.35 -24.18 9.35
C VAL A 39 68.05 -24.11 8.55
N ILE A 40 66.93 -23.87 9.22
CA ILE A 40 65.62 -23.72 8.58
C ILE A 40 65.29 -22.23 8.52
N ILE A 41 65.24 -21.68 7.31
CA ILE A 41 64.94 -20.27 7.01
C ILE A 41 63.53 -20.20 6.45
N LYS A 42 62.63 -19.46 7.11
CA LYS A 42 61.28 -19.17 6.58
C LYS A 42 61.29 -17.82 5.89
N ALA A 43 61.02 -17.81 4.58
CA ALA A 43 60.96 -16.63 3.71
C ALA A 43 59.58 -16.53 3.02
N ASP A 44 59.08 -15.30 2.85
CA ASP A 44 57.77 -15.06 2.21
C ASP A 44 57.85 -15.08 0.66
N ALA A 45 59.03 -14.83 0.08
CA ALA A 45 59.29 -14.92 -1.35
C ALA A 45 60.76 -15.22 -1.67
N ILE A 46 60.98 -15.90 -2.80
CA ILE A 46 62.30 -16.17 -3.40
C ILE A 46 62.46 -15.21 -4.57
N GLU A 47 63.45 -14.31 -4.50
CA GLU A 47 63.74 -13.35 -5.56
C GLU A 47 65.05 -13.73 -6.26
N ILE A 48 64.98 -13.87 -7.58
CA ILE A 48 66.15 -14.09 -8.45
C ILE A 48 66.62 -12.70 -8.90
N GLU A 49 67.91 -12.40 -8.75
CA GLU A 49 68.44 -11.07 -9.13
C GLU A 49 68.20 -10.78 -10.63
N GLU A 50 67.61 -9.62 -10.93
CA GLU A 50 67.39 -9.17 -12.31
C GLU A 50 68.72 -9.07 -13.07
N GLY A 51 68.90 -9.95 -14.06
CA GLY A 51 70.12 -10.04 -14.87
C GLY A 51 70.99 -11.28 -14.62
N PHE A 52 70.56 -12.21 -13.75
CA PHE A 52 71.28 -13.46 -13.55
C PHE A 52 71.18 -14.38 -14.78
N VAL A 53 72.33 -14.65 -15.42
CA VAL A 53 72.46 -15.62 -16.53
C VAL A 53 73.46 -16.70 -16.10
N PRO A 54 73.03 -17.96 -15.92
CA PRO A 54 73.94 -19.02 -15.52
C PRO A 54 74.94 -19.31 -16.65
N LYS A 55 76.23 -19.42 -16.30
CA LYS A 55 77.27 -19.89 -17.22
C LYS A 55 77.14 -21.40 -17.40
N ILE A 56 76.38 -21.82 -18.39
CA ILE A 56 76.39 -23.22 -18.86
C ILE A 56 77.56 -23.35 -19.85
N PRO A 57 78.51 -24.29 -19.63
CA PRO A 57 79.57 -24.52 -20.61
C PRO A 57 78.99 -25.34 -21.78
N GLY A 58 78.64 -24.64 -22.86
CA GLY A 58 78.38 -25.24 -24.17
C GLY A 58 79.55 -24.90 -25.09
N GLU A 59 80.08 -25.92 -25.77
CA GLU A 59 81.13 -25.81 -26.79
C GLU A 59 80.85 -24.64 -27.75
N GLU A 60 81.86 -23.84 -28.07
CA GLU A 60 81.78 -22.92 -29.20
C GLU A 60 81.56 -23.75 -30.47
N ILE A 61 80.30 -23.82 -30.90
CA ILE A 61 79.92 -24.44 -32.17
C ILE A 61 80.54 -23.60 -33.28
N VAL A 62 81.73 -24.00 -33.73
CA VAL A 62 82.26 -23.54 -35.02
C VAL A 62 81.21 -23.93 -36.06
N SER A 63 80.61 -22.93 -36.72
CA SER A 63 79.47 -23.14 -37.61
C SER A 63 79.82 -24.22 -38.64
N PHE A 64 78.91 -25.17 -38.83
CA PHE A 64 79.03 -26.25 -39.81
C PHE A 64 79.38 -25.71 -41.21
N ASP A 65 78.93 -24.49 -41.54
CA ASP A 65 79.29 -23.79 -42.78
C ASP A 65 80.78 -23.48 -42.89
N GLN A 66 81.43 -23.05 -41.80
CA GLN A 66 82.87 -22.77 -41.80
C GLN A 66 83.67 -24.06 -42.06
N ILE A 67 83.27 -25.16 -41.42
CA ILE A 67 83.88 -26.49 -41.60
C ILE A 67 83.67 -26.99 -43.03
N PHE A 68 82.48 -26.78 -43.60
CA PHE A 68 82.15 -27.23 -44.94
C PHE A 68 82.90 -26.43 -46.01
N HIS A 69 82.94 -25.09 -45.88
CA HIS A 69 83.69 -24.22 -46.77
C HIS A 69 85.19 -24.52 -46.73
N GLU A 70 85.77 -24.67 -45.54
CA GLU A 70 87.19 -24.97 -45.40
C GLU A 70 87.55 -26.33 -46.04
N LYS A 71 86.71 -27.35 -45.85
CA LYS A 71 86.90 -28.67 -46.46
C LYS A 71 86.77 -28.66 -47.98
N ILE A 72 85.75 -27.99 -48.55
CA ILE A 72 85.62 -27.89 -50.02
C ILE A 72 86.74 -27.07 -50.63
N ASP A 73 87.15 -25.97 -50.00
CA ASP A 73 88.25 -25.14 -50.50
C ASP A 73 89.59 -25.85 -50.40
N LYS A 74 89.78 -26.72 -49.39
CA LYS A 74 90.93 -27.63 -49.31
C LYS A 74 90.90 -28.67 -50.43
N ILE A 75 89.79 -29.37 -50.63
CA ILE A 75 89.64 -30.37 -51.71
C ILE A 75 89.86 -29.74 -53.09
N THR A 76 89.33 -28.54 -53.33
CA THR A 76 89.50 -27.84 -54.61
C THR A 76 90.96 -27.44 -54.85
N ARG A 77 91.67 -26.99 -53.80
CA ARG A 77 93.11 -26.71 -53.86
C ARG A 77 93.92 -27.98 -54.11
N ASP A 78 93.63 -29.06 -53.41
CA ASP A 78 94.32 -30.35 -53.54
C ASP A 78 94.12 -30.95 -54.94
N ILE A 79 92.91 -30.86 -55.52
CA ILE A 79 92.63 -31.28 -56.90
C ILE A 79 93.38 -30.39 -57.90
N SER A 80 93.45 -29.07 -57.67
CA SER A 80 94.19 -28.17 -58.55
C SER A 80 95.69 -28.44 -58.52
N GLN A 81 96.26 -28.70 -57.35
CA GLN A 81 97.65 -29.07 -57.17
C GLN A 81 97.96 -30.43 -57.79
N THR A 82 97.11 -31.44 -57.59
CA THR A 82 97.30 -32.76 -58.21
C THR A 82 97.17 -32.74 -59.73
N VAL A 83 96.29 -31.90 -60.29
CA VAL A 83 96.25 -31.67 -61.74
C VAL A 83 97.57 -31.07 -62.21
N GLN A 84 98.06 -30.01 -61.56
CA GLN A 84 99.31 -29.36 -61.96
C GLN A 84 100.52 -30.29 -61.83
N SER A 85 100.66 -30.99 -60.70
CA SER A 85 101.75 -31.94 -60.48
C SER A 85 101.68 -33.10 -61.48
N PHE A 86 100.49 -33.66 -61.74
CA PHE A 86 100.33 -34.71 -62.75
C PHE A 86 100.73 -34.24 -64.14
N GLN A 87 100.41 -32.99 -64.53
CA GLN A 87 100.82 -32.46 -65.84
C GLN A 87 102.35 -32.31 -65.95
N GLU A 88 103.01 -31.85 -64.89
CA GLU A 88 104.47 -31.70 -64.84
C GLU A 88 105.18 -33.05 -64.79
N ASP A 89 104.72 -33.97 -63.94
CA ASP A 89 105.25 -35.33 -63.78
C ASP A 89 105.06 -36.16 -65.05
N PHE A 90 103.89 -36.07 -65.69
CA PHE A 90 103.64 -36.75 -66.94
C PHE A 90 104.54 -36.21 -68.07
N LYS A 91 104.74 -34.89 -68.12
CA LYS A 91 105.65 -34.26 -69.09
C LYS A 91 107.11 -34.63 -68.85
N SER A 92 107.53 -34.73 -67.59
CA SER A 92 108.90 -35.14 -67.23
C SER A 92 109.13 -36.63 -67.52
N MET A 93 108.17 -37.50 -67.18
CA MET A 93 108.20 -38.93 -67.47
C MET A 93 108.20 -39.21 -68.98
N LEU A 94 107.37 -38.51 -69.77
CA LEU A 94 107.42 -38.64 -71.22
C LEU A 94 108.79 -38.21 -71.76
N ARG A 95 109.35 -37.09 -71.27
CA ARG A 95 110.67 -36.61 -71.69
C ARG A 95 111.78 -37.62 -71.34
N SER A 96 111.77 -38.20 -70.15
CA SER A 96 112.78 -39.20 -69.74
C SER A 96 112.66 -40.48 -70.56
N GLN A 97 111.46 -41.01 -70.74
CA GLN A 97 111.19 -42.19 -71.57
C GLN A 97 111.59 -41.97 -73.04
N LEU A 98 111.31 -40.77 -73.59
CA LEU A 98 111.77 -40.35 -74.91
C LEU A 98 113.30 -40.32 -75.02
N LEU A 99 113.99 -39.83 -73.99
CA LEU A 99 115.46 -39.79 -73.93
C LEU A 99 116.07 -41.19 -73.78
N GLU A 100 115.46 -42.05 -72.97
CA GLU A 100 115.87 -43.45 -72.83
C GLU A 100 115.70 -44.20 -74.15
N LEU A 101 114.55 -44.09 -74.81
CA LEU A 101 114.28 -44.73 -76.09
C LEU A 101 115.21 -44.22 -77.20
N ARG A 102 115.54 -42.92 -77.19
CA ARG A 102 116.59 -42.35 -78.03
C ARG A 102 117.96 -42.98 -77.77
N SER A 103 118.32 -43.14 -76.50
CA SER A 103 119.61 -43.71 -76.12
C SER A 103 119.71 -45.19 -76.51
N THR A 104 118.64 -45.97 -76.36
CA THR A 104 118.61 -47.39 -76.72
C THR A 104 118.63 -47.58 -78.23
N LEU A 105 117.91 -46.76 -79.00
CA LEU A 105 117.97 -46.78 -80.47
C LEU A 105 119.35 -46.41 -81.00
N ARG A 106 120.03 -45.43 -80.39
CA ARG A 106 121.42 -45.11 -80.74
C ARG A 106 122.37 -46.28 -80.45
N LYS A 107 122.25 -46.92 -79.29
CA LYS A 107 123.04 -48.12 -78.94
C LYS A 107 122.78 -49.26 -79.94
N LEU A 108 121.51 -49.53 -80.26
CA LEU A 108 121.14 -50.52 -81.26
C LEU A 108 121.76 -50.19 -82.63
N GLY A 109 121.73 -48.92 -83.04
CA GLY A 109 122.38 -48.47 -84.28
C GLY A 109 123.89 -48.72 -84.29
N THR A 110 124.57 -48.44 -83.18
CA THR A 110 126.01 -48.74 -83.05
C THR A 110 126.30 -50.23 -83.01
N ASP A 111 125.45 -51.04 -82.37
CA ASP A 111 125.62 -52.49 -82.27
C ASP A 111 125.38 -53.18 -83.62
N ILE A 112 124.35 -52.75 -84.36
CA ILE A 112 124.09 -53.23 -85.73
C ILE A 112 125.27 -52.86 -86.64
N ALA A 113 125.77 -51.61 -86.57
CA ALA A 113 126.93 -51.19 -87.36
C ALA A 113 128.19 -52.02 -87.04
N LYS A 114 128.39 -52.36 -85.76
CA LYS A 114 129.50 -53.20 -85.31
C LYS A 114 129.36 -54.64 -85.81
N ALA A 115 128.19 -55.26 -85.63
CA ALA A 115 127.91 -56.63 -86.07
C ALA A 115 127.99 -56.78 -87.60
N PHE A 116 127.57 -55.75 -88.35
CA PHE A 116 127.67 -55.73 -89.81
C PHE A 116 129.13 -55.63 -90.28
N ALA A 117 129.95 -54.80 -89.62
CA ALA A 117 131.39 -54.70 -89.89
C ALA A 117 132.13 -56.02 -89.61
N GLU A 118 131.81 -56.70 -88.51
CA GLU A 118 132.42 -58.00 -88.15
C GLU A 118 132.07 -59.11 -89.15
N LYS A 119 130.82 -59.18 -89.63
CA LYS A 119 130.38 -60.21 -90.59
C LYS A 119 131.03 -60.10 -91.97
N LEU A 120 131.47 -58.91 -92.39
CA LEU A 120 131.99 -58.67 -93.73
C LEU A 120 133.47 -59.03 -93.93
N LYS A 121 134.24 -59.40 -92.88
CA LYS A 121 135.65 -59.85 -92.98
C LYS A 121 136.55 -59.05 -93.96
N LEU A 122 136.44 -57.72 -94.02
CA LEU A 122 137.25 -56.87 -94.90
C LEU A 122 138.02 -55.80 -94.10
N ARG A 123 139.29 -56.08 -93.77
CA ARG A 123 140.14 -55.19 -92.93
C ARG A 123 140.55 -53.87 -93.59
N PHE A 124 140.38 -53.70 -94.91
CA PHE A 124 140.82 -52.49 -95.62
C PHE A 124 139.69 -51.51 -96.01
N THR A 125 138.42 -51.94 -95.97
CA THR A 125 137.25 -51.08 -96.26
C THR A 125 136.41 -50.76 -95.01
N GLU A 126 136.87 -51.21 -93.84
CA GLU A 126 136.19 -51.15 -92.56
C GLU A 126 135.77 -49.73 -92.15
N ARG A 127 136.64 -48.72 -92.27
CA ARG A 127 136.31 -47.34 -91.87
C ARG A 127 135.26 -46.67 -92.75
N HIS A 128 135.33 -46.86 -94.06
CA HIS A 128 134.42 -46.20 -95.01
C HIS A 128 133.04 -46.86 -95.05
N LEU A 129 133.00 -48.20 -95.03
CA LEU A 129 131.74 -48.95 -94.91
C LEU A 129 131.11 -48.75 -93.54
N ARG A 130 131.90 -48.66 -92.46
CA ARG A 130 131.39 -48.30 -91.13
C ARG A 130 130.80 -46.89 -91.12
N LYS A 131 131.43 -45.90 -91.74
CA LYS A 131 130.92 -44.52 -91.78
C LYS A 131 129.66 -44.41 -92.65
N LEU A 132 129.63 -45.05 -93.83
CA LEU A 132 128.45 -45.09 -94.70
C LEU A 132 127.28 -45.86 -94.07
N TYR A 133 127.56 -47.00 -93.44
CA TYR A 133 126.54 -47.77 -92.74
C TYR A 133 126.08 -47.04 -91.47
N GLN A 134 126.98 -46.37 -90.76
CA GLN A 134 126.64 -45.51 -89.63
C GLN A 134 125.77 -44.33 -90.09
N ASP A 135 126.08 -43.66 -91.19
CA ASP A 135 125.27 -42.58 -91.74
C ASP A 135 123.89 -43.08 -92.23
N ILE A 136 123.82 -44.24 -92.89
CA ILE A 136 122.56 -44.85 -93.34
C ILE A 136 121.74 -45.34 -92.15
N SER A 137 122.37 -46.02 -91.19
CA SER A 137 121.73 -46.51 -89.96
C SER A 137 121.26 -45.35 -89.10
N GLU A 138 122.05 -44.30 -88.91
CA GLU A 138 121.65 -43.09 -88.20
C GLU A 138 120.49 -42.38 -88.90
N ARG A 139 120.48 -42.32 -90.24
CA ARG A 139 119.37 -41.71 -91.00
C ARG A 139 118.08 -42.54 -90.91
N VAL A 140 118.16 -43.85 -91.08
CA VAL A 140 117.01 -44.78 -91.03
C VAL A 140 116.49 -44.91 -89.61
N LEU A 141 117.37 -45.04 -88.61
CA LEU A 141 116.98 -45.07 -87.21
C LEU A 141 116.44 -43.73 -86.75
N SER A 142 116.97 -42.58 -87.21
CA SER A 142 116.38 -41.27 -86.89
C SER A 142 114.99 -41.09 -87.51
N ALA A 143 114.77 -41.61 -88.72
CA ALA A 143 113.45 -41.59 -89.36
C ALA A 143 112.47 -42.51 -88.60
N ARG A 144 112.89 -43.73 -88.26
CA ARG A 144 112.08 -44.68 -87.51
C ARG A 144 111.86 -44.25 -86.06
N GLU A 145 112.84 -43.59 -85.44
CA GLU A 145 112.72 -42.93 -84.14
C GLU A 145 111.61 -41.88 -84.20
N LYS A 146 111.64 -40.96 -85.20
CA LYS A 146 110.57 -39.98 -85.36
C LYS A 146 109.20 -40.64 -85.54
N GLU A 147 109.10 -41.72 -86.31
CA GLU A 147 107.85 -42.48 -86.48
C GLU A 147 107.37 -43.12 -85.16
N ILE A 148 108.25 -43.81 -84.44
CA ILE A 148 107.95 -44.44 -83.15
C ILE A 148 107.52 -43.39 -82.13
N LEU A 149 108.27 -42.29 -82.01
CA LEU A 149 107.93 -41.20 -81.10
C LEU A 149 106.60 -40.53 -81.45
N THR A 150 106.33 -40.32 -82.75
CA THR A 150 105.05 -39.76 -83.19
C THR A 150 103.91 -40.72 -82.88
N SER A 151 104.10 -42.04 -83.06
CA SER A 151 103.09 -43.04 -82.74
C SER A 151 102.81 -43.14 -81.23
N LEU A 152 103.85 -43.05 -80.38
CA LEU A 152 103.73 -43.10 -78.92
C LEU A 152 103.08 -41.82 -78.37
N ILE A 153 103.45 -40.65 -78.89
CA ILE A 153 102.80 -39.40 -78.54
C ILE A 153 101.33 -39.44 -78.97
N ASN A 154 101.02 -39.93 -80.17
CA ASN A 154 99.65 -40.03 -80.65
C ASN A 154 98.81 -41.07 -79.88
N SER A 155 99.42 -42.12 -79.31
CA SER A 155 98.69 -43.10 -78.49
C SER A 155 98.43 -42.61 -77.06
N VAL A 156 99.35 -41.83 -76.47
CA VAL A 156 99.23 -41.39 -75.07
C VAL A 156 98.50 -40.04 -74.95
N ARG A 157 98.60 -39.16 -75.96
CA ARG A 157 97.89 -37.87 -76.02
C ARG A 157 96.38 -37.96 -75.74
N PRO A 158 95.59 -38.86 -76.37
CA PRO A 158 94.15 -38.94 -76.10
C PRO A 158 93.85 -39.41 -74.67
N LEU A 159 94.71 -40.23 -74.06
CA LEU A 159 94.54 -40.65 -72.66
C LEU A 159 94.78 -39.48 -71.71
N TYR A 160 95.80 -38.66 -71.97
CA TYR A 160 96.07 -37.45 -71.21
C TYR A 160 94.95 -36.41 -71.36
N GLU A 161 94.46 -36.17 -72.58
CA GLU A 161 93.33 -35.26 -72.84
C GLU A 161 92.04 -35.75 -72.15
N LYS A 162 91.77 -37.07 -72.16
CA LYS A 162 90.61 -37.66 -71.45
C LYS A 162 90.73 -37.53 -69.92
N LEU A 163 91.91 -37.76 -69.35
CA LEU A 163 92.12 -37.70 -67.90
C LEU A 163 92.05 -36.25 -67.39
N THR A 164 92.70 -35.32 -68.09
CA THR A 164 92.63 -33.88 -67.77
C THR A 164 91.24 -33.32 -67.97
N GLY A 165 90.51 -33.75 -69.01
CA GLY A 165 89.10 -33.43 -69.21
C GLY A 165 88.22 -33.90 -68.05
N ARG A 166 88.41 -35.14 -67.57
CA ARG A 166 87.69 -35.66 -66.39
C ARG A 166 88.01 -34.89 -65.11
N LEU A 167 89.29 -34.56 -64.86
CA LEU A 167 89.68 -33.81 -63.67
C LEU A 167 89.12 -32.38 -63.68
N ARG A 168 89.09 -31.72 -64.85
CA ARG A 168 88.42 -30.42 -65.01
C ARG A 168 86.90 -30.53 -64.84
N GLY A 169 86.29 -31.62 -65.31
CA GLY A 169 84.88 -31.92 -65.09
C GLY A 169 84.56 -32.03 -63.59
N LEU A 170 85.31 -32.85 -62.85
CA LEU A 170 85.16 -32.99 -61.40
C LEU A 170 85.36 -31.67 -60.65
N GLN A 171 86.30 -30.82 -61.10
CA GLN A 171 86.48 -29.49 -60.53
C GLN A 171 85.26 -28.59 -60.76
N LYS A 172 84.65 -28.64 -61.94
CA LYS A 172 83.42 -27.89 -62.25
C LYS A 172 82.25 -28.39 -61.42
N ASP A 173 82.07 -29.71 -61.34
CA ASP A 173 81.00 -30.34 -60.57
C ASP A 173 81.11 -30.00 -59.08
N LEU A 174 82.33 -29.98 -58.51
CA LEU A 174 82.56 -29.54 -57.12
C LEU A 174 82.20 -28.06 -56.89
N TYR A 175 82.47 -27.19 -57.85
CA TYR A 175 82.08 -25.78 -57.76
C TYR A 175 80.56 -25.60 -57.85
N GLU A 176 79.89 -26.36 -58.72
CA GLU A 176 78.43 -26.36 -58.82
C GLU A 176 77.78 -26.88 -57.53
N ILE A 177 78.31 -27.96 -56.94
CA ILE A 177 77.86 -28.47 -55.64
C ILE A 177 78.04 -27.42 -54.54
N LYS A 178 79.19 -26.73 -54.50
CA LYS A 178 79.44 -25.63 -53.55
C LYS A 178 78.39 -24.53 -53.69
N LYS A 179 78.10 -24.09 -54.92
CA LYS A 179 77.12 -23.03 -55.19
C LYS A 179 75.70 -23.44 -54.80
N LEU A 180 75.29 -24.66 -55.14
CA LEU A 180 73.98 -25.18 -54.75
C LEU A 180 73.84 -25.30 -53.24
N TYR A 181 74.92 -25.68 -52.54
CA TYR A 181 74.92 -25.72 -51.08
C TYR A 181 74.83 -24.32 -50.48
N GLU A 182 75.55 -23.33 -51.01
CA GLU A 182 75.44 -21.92 -50.58
C GLU A 182 74.02 -21.37 -50.78
N GLU A 183 73.40 -21.64 -51.94
CA GLU A 183 72.01 -21.25 -52.22
C GLU A 183 71.02 -21.97 -51.29
N TRP A 184 71.26 -23.25 -51.02
CA TRP A 184 70.44 -24.05 -50.10
C TRP A 184 70.55 -23.53 -48.66
N VAL A 185 71.76 -23.32 -48.13
CA VAL A 185 71.98 -22.75 -46.80
C VAL A 185 71.38 -21.35 -46.69
N PHE A 186 71.55 -20.50 -47.69
CA PHE A 186 70.92 -19.17 -47.71
C PHE A 186 69.39 -19.26 -47.71
N GLY A 187 68.81 -20.17 -48.50
CA GLY A 187 67.37 -20.40 -48.52
C GLY A 187 66.84 -20.90 -47.17
N TYR A 188 67.51 -21.88 -46.56
CA TYR A 188 67.12 -22.41 -45.24
C TYR A 188 67.31 -21.39 -44.12
N THR A 189 68.41 -20.64 -44.11
CA THR A 189 68.63 -19.58 -43.11
C THR A 189 67.62 -18.44 -43.27
N SER A 190 67.25 -18.08 -44.50
CA SER A 190 66.18 -17.10 -44.75
C SER A 190 64.82 -17.61 -44.28
N LEU A 191 64.44 -18.85 -44.62
CA LEU A 191 63.18 -19.45 -44.16
C LEU A 191 63.14 -19.58 -42.64
N LEU A 192 64.23 -20.05 -42.02
CA LEU A 192 64.35 -20.15 -40.57
C LEU A 192 64.26 -18.76 -39.92
N SER A 193 64.88 -17.73 -40.50
CA SER A 193 64.81 -16.37 -39.99
C SER A 193 63.40 -15.78 -40.08
N GLU A 194 62.68 -16.08 -41.16
CA GLU A 194 61.29 -15.65 -41.34
C GLU A 194 60.36 -16.38 -40.36
N GLU A 195 60.56 -17.68 -40.17
CA GLU A 195 59.78 -18.48 -39.22
C GLU A 195 60.09 -18.09 -37.77
N MET A 196 61.36 -17.82 -37.45
CA MET A 196 61.77 -17.26 -36.16
C MET A 196 61.16 -15.88 -35.93
N ARG A 197 61.05 -15.04 -36.96
CA ARG A 197 60.39 -13.74 -36.86
C ARG A 197 58.90 -13.90 -36.60
N LYS A 198 58.20 -14.77 -37.35
CA LYS A 198 56.78 -15.06 -37.14
C LYS A 198 56.51 -15.62 -35.75
N SER A 199 57.31 -16.59 -35.31
CA SER A 199 57.20 -17.15 -33.96
C SER A 199 57.45 -16.09 -32.89
N LYS A 200 58.42 -15.18 -33.10
CA LYS A 200 58.67 -14.07 -32.18
C LYS A 200 57.50 -13.08 -32.12
N GLU A 201 56.93 -12.72 -33.27
CA GLU A 201 55.72 -11.88 -33.35
C GLU A 201 54.53 -12.55 -32.64
N GLU A 202 54.31 -13.85 -32.85
CA GLU A 202 53.28 -14.62 -32.13
C GLU A 202 53.53 -14.68 -30.62
N ILE A 203 54.78 -14.84 -30.18
CA ILE A 203 55.15 -14.82 -28.77
C ILE A 203 54.90 -13.43 -28.17
N GLU A 204 55.24 -12.35 -28.88
CA GLU A 204 54.99 -10.98 -28.43
C GLU A 204 53.49 -10.70 -28.30
N ASP A 205 52.68 -11.09 -29.29
CA ASP A 205 51.22 -10.99 -29.25
C ASP A 205 50.61 -11.78 -28.08
N LEU A 206 51.13 -12.99 -27.83
CA LEU A 206 50.69 -13.81 -26.70
C LEU A 206 51.08 -13.20 -25.35
N ILE A 207 52.27 -12.61 -25.25
CA ILE A 207 52.72 -11.88 -24.05
C ILE A 207 51.83 -10.66 -23.80
N GLU A 208 51.47 -9.91 -24.84
CA GLU A 208 50.58 -8.76 -24.73
C GLU A 208 49.18 -9.18 -24.25
N LYS A 209 48.58 -10.20 -24.87
CA LYS A 209 47.32 -10.80 -24.40
C LYS A 209 47.41 -11.32 -22.97
N GLN A 210 48.55 -11.92 -22.59
CA GLN A 210 48.76 -12.39 -21.21
C GLN A 210 48.80 -11.21 -20.22
N ARG A 211 49.35 -10.05 -20.61
CA ARG A 211 49.34 -8.84 -19.78
C ARG A 211 47.93 -8.27 -19.64
N GLU A 212 47.17 -8.19 -20.73
CA GLU A 212 45.78 -7.73 -20.72
C GLU A 212 44.89 -8.60 -19.82
N LEU A 213 44.95 -9.93 -20.00
CA LEU A 213 44.19 -10.86 -19.16
C LEU A 213 44.60 -10.78 -17.69
N ARG A 214 45.89 -10.58 -17.38
CA ARG A 214 46.34 -10.35 -16.00
C ARG A 214 45.74 -9.07 -15.43
N HIS A 215 45.69 -7.99 -16.22
CA HIS A 215 45.08 -6.74 -15.79
C HIS A 215 43.57 -6.89 -15.53
N GLU A 216 42.85 -7.59 -16.40
CA GLU A 216 41.43 -7.90 -16.20
C GLU A 216 41.21 -8.73 -14.94
N ILE A 217 42.00 -9.78 -14.72
CA ILE A 217 41.95 -10.60 -13.50
C ILE A 217 42.15 -9.72 -12.26
N GLU A 218 43.10 -8.79 -12.29
CA GLU A 218 43.36 -7.88 -11.17
C GLU A 218 42.17 -6.93 -10.91
N MET A 219 41.55 -6.39 -11.96
CA MET A 219 40.33 -5.58 -11.84
C MET A 219 39.17 -6.38 -11.24
N TRP A 220 38.96 -7.62 -11.71
CA TRP A 220 37.91 -8.49 -11.18
C TRP A 220 38.17 -8.89 -9.72
N LYS A 221 39.43 -9.18 -9.35
CA LYS A 221 39.81 -9.42 -7.95
C LYS A 221 39.47 -8.23 -7.05
N ASN A 222 39.79 -7.01 -7.49
CA ASN A 222 39.44 -5.79 -6.75
C ASN A 222 37.91 -5.63 -6.62
N LYS A 223 37.17 -5.90 -7.69
CA LYS A 223 35.71 -5.84 -7.67
C LYS A 223 35.09 -6.87 -6.73
N VAL A 224 35.63 -8.09 -6.71
CA VAL A 224 35.21 -9.14 -5.78
C VAL A 224 35.51 -8.72 -4.34
N ALA A 225 36.69 -8.18 -4.05
CA ALA A 225 37.05 -7.71 -2.71
C ALA A 225 36.12 -6.58 -2.22
N GLU A 226 35.75 -5.64 -3.10
CA GLU A 226 34.75 -4.61 -2.81
C GLU A 226 33.38 -5.23 -2.51
N LEU A 227 32.92 -6.14 -3.36
CA LEU A 227 31.63 -6.82 -3.18
C LEU A 227 31.60 -7.62 -1.88
N GLU A 228 32.67 -8.37 -1.56
CA GLU A 228 32.80 -9.09 -0.29
C GLU A 228 32.80 -8.16 0.92
N LYS A 229 33.39 -6.96 0.81
CA LYS A 229 33.30 -5.94 1.85
C LYS A 229 31.85 -5.45 2.02
N THR A 230 31.16 -5.14 0.93
CA THR A 230 29.75 -4.71 1.00
C THR A 230 28.83 -5.82 1.54
N ILE A 231 29.08 -7.08 1.17
CA ILE A 231 28.34 -8.23 1.71
C ILE A 231 28.59 -8.37 3.21
N ARG A 232 29.83 -8.20 3.68
CA ARG A 232 30.15 -8.21 5.11
C ARG A 232 29.41 -7.10 5.86
N GLU A 233 29.49 -5.87 5.38
CA GLU A 233 28.78 -4.72 5.97
C GLU A 233 27.26 -4.96 6.01
N LYS A 234 26.68 -5.47 4.93
CA LYS A 234 25.25 -5.79 4.87
C LYS A 234 24.87 -6.96 5.78
N ASN A 235 25.72 -7.96 5.91
CA ASN A 235 25.48 -9.08 6.84
C ASN A 235 25.58 -8.64 8.30
N GLU A 236 26.49 -7.72 8.64
CA GLU A 236 26.55 -7.10 9.97
C GLU A 236 25.30 -6.26 10.26
N GLU A 237 24.82 -5.50 9.26
CA GLU A 237 23.57 -4.74 9.36
C GLU A 237 22.36 -5.69 9.55
N ILE A 238 22.30 -6.78 8.79
CA ILE A 238 21.29 -7.83 8.95
C ILE A 238 21.40 -8.48 10.34
N ALA A 239 22.59 -8.75 10.85
CA ALA A 239 22.78 -9.33 12.18
C ALA A 239 22.31 -8.37 13.28
N ARG A 240 22.63 -7.07 13.18
CA ARG A 240 22.12 -6.04 14.11
C ARG A 240 20.61 -5.91 14.05
N LEU A 241 20.03 -5.92 12.84
CA LEU A 241 18.58 -5.88 12.66
C LEU A 241 17.92 -7.15 13.22
N LYS A 242 18.50 -8.33 12.99
CA LYS A 242 18.01 -9.59 13.56
C LYS A 242 18.06 -9.61 15.09
N GLU A 243 19.10 -9.06 15.69
CA GLU A 243 19.20 -8.96 17.15
C GLU A 243 18.18 -7.96 17.72
N ALA A 244 17.91 -6.86 17.00
CA ALA A 244 16.87 -5.91 17.35
C ALA A 244 15.45 -6.51 17.20
N THR A 245 15.18 -7.26 16.14
CA THR A 245 13.89 -7.94 15.93
C THR A 245 13.70 -9.12 16.88
N GLY A 246 14.76 -9.86 17.20
CA GLY A 246 14.70 -10.97 18.18
C GLY A 246 14.40 -10.49 19.60
N LYS A 247 14.84 -9.27 19.97
CA LYS A 247 14.46 -8.63 21.24
C LYS A 247 13.02 -8.07 21.19
N ALA A 248 12.56 -7.57 20.05
CA ALA A 248 11.20 -7.05 19.87
C ALA A 248 10.13 -8.17 19.86
N GLU A 249 10.37 -9.29 19.17
CA GLU A 249 9.41 -10.42 19.11
C GLU A 249 9.19 -11.10 20.48
N VAL A 250 10.22 -11.17 21.33
CA VAL A 250 10.10 -11.79 22.67
C VAL A 250 9.37 -10.88 23.64
N ILE A 251 9.64 -9.57 23.61
CA ILE A 251 9.00 -8.59 24.51
C ILE A 251 7.52 -8.39 24.13
N GLU A 252 7.19 -8.24 22.85
CA GLU A 252 5.78 -8.14 22.42
C GLU A 252 5.02 -9.44 22.69
N SER A 253 5.62 -10.62 22.54
CA SER A 253 4.96 -11.91 22.81
C SER A 253 4.69 -12.16 24.30
N GLU A 254 5.61 -11.76 25.20
CA GLU A 254 5.39 -11.86 26.65
C GLU A 254 4.39 -10.81 27.19
N GLU A 255 4.42 -9.59 26.66
CA GLU A 255 3.44 -8.56 26.99
C GLU A 255 2.04 -8.92 26.48
N LEU A 256 1.94 -9.42 25.24
CA LEU A 256 0.68 -9.91 24.70
C LEU A 256 0.14 -11.11 25.49
N LYS A 257 1.00 -12.04 25.93
CA LYS A 257 0.58 -13.15 26.80
C LYS A 257 0.00 -12.65 28.11
N LYS A 258 0.67 -11.73 28.80
CA LYS A 258 0.15 -11.13 30.05
C LYS A 258 -1.18 -10.43 29.82
N VAL A 259 -1.29 -9.63 28.76
CA VAL A 259 -2.56 -8.96 28.41
C VAL A 259 -3.66 -9.97 28.08
N THR A 260 -3.35 -11.08 27.40
CA THR A 260 -4.33 -12.14 27.14
C THR A 260 -4.76 -12.86 28.40
N GLU A 261 -3.86 -13.12 29.34
CA GLU A 261 -4.17 -13.74 30.64
C GLU A 261 -5.05 -12.80 31.50
N GLU A 262 -4.75 -11.50 31.51
CA GLU A 262 -5.57 -10.48 32.19
C GLU A 262 -6.95 -10.37 31.56
N LEU A 263 -7.05 -10.33 30.23
CA LEU A 263 -8.32 -10.30 29.52
C LEU A 263 -9.13 -11.58 29.74
N GLN A 264 -8.49 -12.75 29.77
CA GLN A 264 -9.16 -14.02 30.09
C GLN A 264 -9.69 -14.05 31.52
N SER A 265 -8.93 -13.53 32.49
CA SER A 265 -9.38 -13.40 33.88
C SER A 265 -10.60 -12.45 33.98
N ALA A 266 -10.53 -11.31 33.31
CA ALA A 266 -11.63 -10.35 33.26
C ALA A 266 -12.89 -10.89 32.57
N ILE A 267 -12.73 -11.71 31.52
CA ILE A 267 -13.84 -12.42 30.87
C ILE A 267 -14.46 -13.43 31.83
N ALA A 268 -13.64 -14.24 32.51
CA ALA A 268 -14.12 -15.22 33.48
C ALA A 268 -14.88 -14.58 34.64
N GLU A 269 -14.44 -13.41 35.11
CA GLU A 269 -15.14 -12.64 36.14
C GLU A 269 -16.48 -12.10 35.61
N ARG A 270 -16.50 -11.55 34.38
CA ARG A 270 -17.73 -11.09 33.74
C ARG A 270 -18.72 -12.22 33.51
N ASP A 271 -18.27 -13.42 33.13
CA ASP A 271 -19.13 -14.58 32.94
C ASP A 271 -19.76 -15.06 34.27
N ARG A 272 -19.03 -14.95 35.38
CA ARG A 272 -19.59 -15.19 36.73
C ARG A 272 -20.69 -14.18 37.05
N ILE A 273 -20.46 -12.89 36.80
CA ILE A 273 -21.45 -11.83 37.01
C ILE A 273 -22.67 -12.03 36.11
N ILE A 274 -22.49 -12.38 34.84
CA ILE A 274 -23.59 -12.67 33.92
C ILE A 274 -24.39 -13.87 34.44
N SER A 275 -23.74 -14.89 34.98
CA SER A 275 -24.40 -16.07 35.54
C SER A 275 -25.19 -15.74 36.81
N SER A 276 -24.67 -14.89 37.71
CA SER A 276 -25.41 -14.44 38.89
C SER A 276 -26.63 -13.59 38.51
N LEU A 277 -26.46 -12.63 37.59
CA LEU A 277 -27.56 -11.80 37.09
C LEU A 277 -28.64 -12.61 36.38
N LYS A 278 -28.26 -13.65 35.62
CA LYS A 278 -29.23 -14.59 35.02
C LYS A 278 -30.06 -15.31 36.10
N ASN A 279 -29.42 -15.79 37.17
CA ASN A 279 -30.12 -16.43 38.28
C ASN A 279 -31.06 -15.45 39.01
N GLU A 280 -30.62 -14.21 39.22
CA GLU A 280 -31.47 -13.17 39.82
C GLU A 280 -32.68 -12.84 38.94
N LEU A 281 -32.49 -12.72 37.63
CA LEU A 281 -33.59 -12.54 36.67
C LEU A 281 -34.57 -13.72 36.68
N GLU A 282 -34.08 -14.95 36.77
CA GLU A 282 -34.90 -16.17 36.85
C GLU A 282 -35.75 -16.18 38.14
N MET A 283 -35.16 -15.78 39.27
CA MET A 283 -35.85 -15.67 40.55
C MET A 283 -36.93 -14.58 40.52
N LEU A 284 -36.60 -13.40 39.99
CA LEU A 284 -37.53 -12.29 39.87
C LEU A 284 -38.70 -12.63 38.94
N LYS A 285 -38.43 -13.35 37.85
CA LYS A 285 -39.46 -13.84 36.94
C LYS A 285 -40.43 -14.79 37.64
N LYS A 286 -39.94 -15.75 38.42
CA LYS A 286 -40.79 -16.65 39.23
C LYS A 286 -41.62 -15.88 40.25
N GLU A 287 -41.05 -14.85 40.87
CA GLU A 287 -41.78 -14.01 41.80
C GLU A 287 -42.92 -13.25 41.12
N TYR A 288 -42.69 -12.65 39.95
CA TYR A 288 -43.75 -12.01 39.17
C TYR A 288 -44.82 -12.99 38.70
N GLU A 289 -44.45 -14.20 38.27
CA GLU A 289 -45.40 -15.25 37.90
C GLU A 289 -46.31 -15.62 39.08
N ASN A 290 -45.74 -15.76 40.28
CA ASN A 290 -46.49 -16.01 41.51
C ASN A 290 -47.42 -14.85 41.88
N GLN A 291 -46.95 -13.60 41.75
CA GLN A 291 -47.79 -12.42 41.98
C GLN A 291 -48.96 -12.34 40.99
N ILE A 292 -48.71 -12.63 39.71
CA ILE A 292 -49.75 -12.67 38.67
C ILE A 292 -50.79 -13.76 39.02
N LEU A 293 -50.35 -14.93 39.47
CA LEU A 293 -51.26 -16.01 39.86
C LEU A 293 -52.15 -15.61 41.05
N ASN A 294 -51.57 -14.95 42.06
CA ASN A 294 -52.31 -14.44 43.21
C ASN A 294 -53.31 -13.33 42.80
N LEU A 295 -52.90 -12.41 41.93
CA LEU A 295 -53.81 -11.38 41.41
C LEU A 295 -54.96 -12.00 40.59
N LYS A 296 -54.69 -13.04 39.79
CA LYS A 296 -55.73 -13.77 39.06
C LYS A 296 -56.76 -14.39 40.00
N SER A 297 -56.33 -15.07 41.07
CA SER A 297 -57.25 -15.66 42.05
C SER A 297 -58.05 -14.58 42.81
N ARG A 298 -57.42 -13.45 43.15
CA ARG A 298 -58.10 -12.30 43.77
C ARG A 298 -59.17 -11.70 42.86
N ILE A 299 -58.88 -11.53 41.57
CA ILE A 299 -59.85 -11.05 40.57
C ILE A 299 -61.04 -12.01 40.48
N GLU A 300 -60.80 -13.32 40.54
CA GLU A 300 -61.86 -14.33 40.49
C GLU A 300 -62.78 -14.28 41.72
N LEU A 301 -62.21 -14.10 42.91
CA LEU A 301 -62.98 -13.87 44.13
C LEU A 301 -63.81 -12.57 44.05
N LEU A 302 -63.23 -11.49 43.54
CA LEU A 302 -63.94 -10.22 43.35
C LEU A 302 -65.07 -10.32 42.33
N LYS A 303 -64.90 -11.11 41.26
CA LYS A 303 -65.99 -11.40 40.31
C LYS A 303 -67.14 -12.12 40.99
N LYS A 304 -66.87 -13.17 41.78
CA LYS A 304 -67.89 -13.88 42.55
C LYS A 304 -68.63 -12.93 43.51
N ALA A 305 -67.90 -12.08 44.24
CA ALA A 305 -68.50 -11.09 45.14
C ALA A 305 -69.39 -10.07 44.40
N ARG A 306 -68.94 -9.58 43.24
CA ARG A 306 -69.72 -8.69 42.38
C ARG A 306 -71.01 -9.35 41.91
N ASP A 307 -70.97 -10.61 41.52
CA ASP A 307 -72.14 -11.32 41.01
C ASP A 307 -73.17 -11.55 42.13
N ILE A 308 -72.73 -11.89 43.35
CA ILE A 308 -73.60 -11.96 44.55
C ILE A 308 -74.23 -10.59 44.84
N LEU A 309 -73.45 -9.50 44.79
CA LEU A 309 -73.98 -8.15 45.02
C LEU A 309 -75.00 -7.75 43.95
N LYS A 310 -74.79 -8.16 42.70
CA LYS A 310 -75.72 -7.92 41.59
C LYS A 310 -77.04 -8.66 41.81
N GLU A 311 -77.00 -9.90 42.29
CA GLU A 311 -78.20 -10.64 42.69
C GLU A 311 -78.92 -9.95 43.85
N LYS A 312 -78.19 -9.56 44.90
CA LYS A 312 -78.79 -8.80 46.02
C LYS A 312 -79.44 -7.50 45.54
N ALA A 313 -78.81 -6.75 44.65
CA ALA A 313 -79.39 -5.54 44.08
C ALA A 313 -80.68 -5.81 43.31
N ARG A 314 -80.77 -6.91 42.55
CA ARG A 314 -82.01 -7.35 41.89
C ARG A 314 -83.12 -7.65 42.91
N THR A 315 -82.80 -8.41 43.97
CA THR A 315 -83.80 -8.71 45.01
C THR A 315 -84.30 -7.47 45.73
N PHE A 316 -83.44 -6.46 45.96
CA PHE A 316 -83.86 -5.18 46.52
C PHE A 316 -84.75 -4.40 45.55
N TYR A 317 -84.42 -4.39 44.26
CA TYR A 317 -85.24 -3.76 43.24
C TYR A 317 -86.64 -4.37 43.16
N GLU A 318 -86.75 -5.70 43.20
CA GLU A 318 -88.04 -6.41 43.26
C GLU A 318 -88.83 -6.08 44.53
N LYS A 319 -88.16 -5.98 45.69
CA LYS A 319 -88.82 -5.55 46.94
C LYS A 319 -89.32 -4.11 46.86
N ILE A 320 -88.54 -3.19 46.30
CA ILE A 320 -88.95 -1.80 46.10
C ILE A 320 -90.18 -1.73 45.18
N GLN A 321 -90.20 -2.50 44.09
CA GLN A 321 -91.36 -2.57 43.19
C GLN A 321 -92.61 -3.11 43.89
N LYS A 322 -92.48 -4.16 44.72
CA LYS A 322 -93.59 -4.68 45.53
C LYS A 322 -94.13 -3.61 46.49
N LEU A 323 -93.25 -2.95 47.23
CA LEU A 323 -93.64 -1.88 48.16
C LEU A 323 -94.28 -0.68 47.44
N GLN A 324 -93.76 -0.29 46.27
CA GLN A 324 -94.38 0.77 45.46
C GLN A 324 -95.80 0.39 45.00
N ASN A 325 -96.03 -0.86 44.63
CA ASN A 325 -97.36 -1.33 44.25
C ASN A 325 -98.31 -1.41 45.46
N GLU A 326 -97.82 -1.78 46.64
CA GLU A 326 -98.60 -1.73 47.89
C GLU A 326 -98.97 -0.31 48.28
N ILE A 327 -98.04 0.65 48.17
CA ILE A 327 -98.32 2.08 48.41
C ILE A 327 -99.41 2.57 47.45
N LYS A 328 -99.30 2.27 46.15
CA LYS A 328 -100.34 2.65 45.17
C LYS A 328 -101.71 2.10 45.53
N ARG A 329 -101.80 0.83 45.94
CA ARG A 329 -103.07 0.23 46.41
C ARG A 329 -103.62 0.94 47.64
N ARG A 330 -102.78 1.24 48.62
CA ARG A 330 -103.19 2.00 49.81
C ARG A 330 -103.65 3.42 49.47
N ASP A 331 -103.00 4.09 48.53
CA ASP A 331 -103.41 5.41 48.05
C ASP A 331 -104.77 5.36 47.32
N GLU A 332 -105.05 4.29 46.58
CA GLU A 332 -106.36 4.04 45.97
C GLU A 332 -107.45 3.78 47.01
N GLU A 333 -107.17 2.97 48.04
CA GLU A 333 -108.07 2.75 49.19
C GLU A 333 -108.35 4.06 49.93
N ILE A 334 -107.33 4.89 50.18
CA ILE A 334 -107.50 6.21 50.80
C ILE A 334 -108.40 7.10 49.94
N LYS A 335 -108.20 7.13 48.62
CA LYS A 335 -109.08 7.89 47.70
C LYS A 335 -110.52 7.38 47.70
N GLU A 336 -110.73 6.07 47.80
CA GLU A 336 -112.06 5.48 47.87
C GLU A 336 -112.75 5.82 49.21
N LEU A 337 -112.02 5.73 50.32
CA LEU A 337 -112.49 6.16 51.64
C LEU A 337 -112.82 7.66 51.66
N GLN A 338 -111.98 8.51 51.06
CA GLN A 338 -112.25 9.94 50.91
C GLN A 338 -113.51 10.22 50.07
N ARG A 339 -113.78 9.43 49.03
CA ARG A 339 -115.03 9.52 48.24
C ARG A 339 -116.25 9.08 49.04
N ARG A 340 -116.15 8.04 49.85
CA ARG A 340 -117.23 7.60 50.75
C ARG A 340 -117.56 8.65 51.80
N ILE A 341 -116.54 9.28 52.39
CA ILE A 341 -116.68 10.41 53.35
C ILE A 341 -117.29 11.65 52.67
N SER A 342 -117.05 11.86 51.37
CA SER A 342 -117.57 13.00 50.61
C SER A 342 -118.99 12.81 50.04
N SER A 343 -119.67 11.70 50.34
CA SER A 343 -121.06 11.46 49.89
C SER A 343 -122.09 12.14 50.82
N PRO A 344 -123.25 12.61 50.31
CA PRO A 344 -124.19 13.47 51.04
C PRO A 344 -124.86 12.82 52.27
N VAL A 345 -124.74 11.50 52.45
CA VAL A 345 -125.43 10.72 53.49
C VAL A 345 -124.81 10.92 54.89
N SER A 346 -123.59 11.49 55.00
CA SER A 346 -122.97 11.81 56.29
C SER A 346 -123.14 13.28 56.73
N ARG A 347 -123.89 14.12 56.00
CA ARG A 347 -124.25 15.47 56.50
C ARG A 347 -125.47 15.45 57.43
N GLU A 348 -126.50 14.63 57.16
CA GLU A 348 -127.66 14.48 58.04
C GLU A 348 -127.33 13.76 59.37
N TYR A 349 -126.42 12.77 59.36
CA TYR A 349 -125.96 12.10 60.58
C TYR A 349 -125.09 13.01 61.48
N VAL A 350 -124.42 14.00 60.90
CA VAL A 350 -123.60 14.98 61.65
C VAL A 350 -124.47 16.06 62.29
N GLU A 351 -125.61 16.45 61.70
CA GLU A 351 -126.58 17.37 62.33
C GLU A 351 -127.32 16.72 63.52
N GLU A 352 -127.65 15.41 63.45
CA GLU A 352 -128.21 14.67 64.57
C GLU A 352 -127.21 14.47 65.72
N LEU A 353 -125.94 14.23 65.40
CA LEU A 353 -124.87 14.12 66.39
C LEU A 353 -124.55 15.46 67.06
N LYS A 354 -124.63 16.60 66.35
CA LYS A 354 -124.43 17.94 66.95
C LYS A 354 -125.46 18.26 68.04
N LYS A 355 -126.74 17.91 67.85
CA LYS A 355 -127.77 18.09 68.89
C LYS A 355 -127.52 17.23 70.12
N LYS A 356 -126.96 16.02 69.92
CA LYS A 356 -126.61 15.10 71.01
C LYS A 356 -125.33 15.52 71.75
N ILE A 357 -124.43 16.20 71.05
CA ILE A 357 -123.20 16.79 71.60
C ILE A 357 -123.54 18.00 72.49
N GLU A 358 -124.49 18.88 72.13
CA GLU A 358 -124.93 20.00 73.01
C GLU A 358 -125.55 19.52 74.33
N GLU A 359 -126.23 18.36 74.34
CA GLU A 359 -126.75 17.72 75.56
C GLU A 359 -125.62 17.10 76.40
N LEU A 360 -124.64 16.45 75.76
CA LEU A 360 -123.49 15.84 76.44
C LEU A 360 -122.44 16.86 76.92
N GLU A 361 -122.32 18.03 76.29
CA GLU A 361 -121.43 19.12 76.73
C GLU A 361 -121.84 19.70 78.08
N LYS A 362 -123.15 19.68 78.41
CA LYS A 362 -123.64 20.02 79.75
C LYS A 362 -123.24 18.98 80.81
N GLU A 363 -123.24 17.69 80.46
CA GLU A 363 -122.77 16.61 81.35
C GLU A 363 -121.22 16.55 81.46
N ILE A 364 -120.49 16.99 80.43
CA ILE A 364 -119.02 17.01 80.39
C ILE A 364 -118.46 18.09 81.33
N ASN A 365 -119.07 19.28 81.42
CA ASN A 365 -118.63 20.32 82.34
C ASN A 365 -118.64 19.85 83.82
N GLU A 366 -119.59 19.00 84.21
CA GLU A 366 -119.63 18.39 85.56
C GLU A 366 -118.54 17.31 85.75
N ARG A 367 -118.08 16.66 84.69
CA ARG A 367 -117.02 15.64 84.71
C ARG A 367 -115.61 16.23 84.58
N GLU A 368 -115.45 17.39 83.94
CA GLU A 368 -114.16 18.09 83.79
C GLU A 368 -113.58 18.62 85.11
N GLU A 369 -114.43 18.89 86.11
CA GLU A 369 -113.97 19.15 87.48
C GLU A 369 -113.32 17.91 88.11
N ARG A 370 -113.80 16.71 87.79
CA ARG A 370 -113.27 15.42 88.29
C ARG A 370 -111.95 15.01 87.60
N ILE A 371 -111.74 15.45 86.37
CA ILE A 371 -110.54 15.14 85.58
C ILE A 371 -109.33 15.99 86.00
N ARG A 372 -109.55 17.19 86.54
CA ARG A 372 -108.45 18.02 87.10
C ARG A 372 -107.73 17.34 88.27
N GLU A 373 -108.44 16.58 89.11
CA GLU A 373 -107.85 15.81 90.22
C GLU A 373 -107.02 14.60 89.74
N LEU A 374 -107.37 14.00 88.60
CA LEU A 374 -106.67 12.83 88.04
C LEU A 374 -105.41 13.22 87.25
N ASN A 375 -105.36 14.41 86.66
CA ASN A 375 -104.24 14.87 85.84
C ASN A 375 -102.97 15.26 86.64
N GLU A 376 -103.04 15.43 87.96
CA GLU A 376 -101.83 15.58 88.80
C GLU A 376 -101.06 14.26 88.97
N THR A 377 -101.72 13.11 88.80
CA THR A 377 -101.08 11.79 88.93
C THR A 377 -100.36 11.33 87.66
N LEU A 378 -100.82 11.79 86.49
CA LEU A 378 -100.25 11.43 85.18
C LEU A 378 -98.95 12.18 84.84
N LEU A 379 -98.64 13.27 85.55
CA LEU A 379 -97.39 14.03 85.37
C LEU A 379 -96.15 13.34 85.95
N LYS A 380 -96.31 12.32 86.83
CA LYS A 380 -95.20 11.55 87.41
C LYS A 380 -94.73 10.35 86.58
N LEU A 381 -95.43 10.00 85.50
CA LEU A 381 -95.11 8.85 84.65
C LEU A 381 -94.64 9.25 83.25
N ARG A 382 -94.39 10.55 83.02
CA ARG A 382 -94.01 11.13 81.74
C ARG A 382 -92.58 11.68 81.76
N GLU A 383 -91.65 10.98 82.43
CA GLU A 383 -90.21 11.31 82.42
C GLU A 383 -89.33 10.22 81.80
N GLU A 384 -89.88 9.15 81.21
CA GLU A 384 -89.07 8.10 80.58
C GLU A 384 -89.25 8.03 79.05
N SER A 385 -88.17 8.42 78.36
CA SER A 385 -87.69 7.95 77.04
C SER A 385 -87.98 8.79 75.78
N ILE A 386 -86.89 9.33 75.21
CA ILE A 386 -86.72 9.74 73.81
C ILE A 386 -85.58 8.88 73.22
N PRO A 387 -85.67 8.35 71.98
CA PRO A 387 -84.71 7.36 71.45
C PRO A 387 -83.39 7.97 70.93
N PHE A 388 -82.27 7.50 71.48
CA PHE A 388 -80.86 7.82 71.18
C PHE A 388 -80.28 7.02 69.97
N GLU A 389 -81.12 6.30 69.24
CA GLU A 389 -80.70 5.17 68.39
C GLU A 389 -80.53 5.50 66.90
N GLU A 390 -81.20 6.55 66.42
CA GLU A 390 -81.12 6.99 65.01
C GLU A 390 -79.87 7.84 64.75
N TYR A 391 -79.40 8.59 65.75
CA TYR A 391 -78.19 9.42 65.65
C TYR A 391 -76.90 8.59 65.53
N ASN A 392 -76.81 7.47 66.27
CA ASN A 392 -75.64 6.59 66.22
C ASN A 392 -75.50 5.88 64.86
N LYS A 393 -76.62 5.44 64.26
CA LYS A 393 -76.61 4.81 62.93
C LYS A 393 -76.11 5.75 61.84
N LEU A 394 -76.51 7.03 61.88
CA LEU A 394 -76.09 8.02 60.90
C LEU A 394 -74.59 8.37 61.03
N LYS A 395 -74.07 8.41 62.27
CA LYS A 395 -72.65 8.66 62.55
C LYS A 395 -71.75 7.50 62.10
N GLU A 396 -72.22 6.26 62.23
CA GLU A 396 -71.50 5.08 61.73
C GLU A 396 -71.39 5.08 60.20
N MET A 397 -72.48 5.38 59.49
CA MET A 397 -72.48 5.47 58.03
C MET A 397 -71.52 6.55 57.51
N TYR A 398 -71.47 7.70 58.17
CA TYR A 398 -70.53 8.78 57.81
C TYR A 398 -69.07 8.35 57.96
N ASN A 399 -68.74 7.65 59.06
CA ASN A 399 -67.38 7.18 59.31
C ASN A 399 -66.95 6.09 58.32
N GLU A 400 -67.86 5.18 57.92
CA GLU A 400 -67.58 4.20 56.87
C GLU A 400 -67.35 4.85 55.50
N LEU A 401 -68.14 5.86 55.16
CA LEU A 401 -68.00 6.59 53.91
C LEU A 401 -66.66 7.34 53.85
N LYS A 402 -66.26 7.97 54.96
CA LYS A 402 -64.96 8.65 55.09
C LYS A 402 -63.79 7.67 54.89
N LYS A 403 -63.83 6.49 55.51
CA LYS A 403 -62.81 5.45 55.31
C LYS A 403 -62.70 4.99 53.86
N LYS A 404 -63.83 4.84 53.16
CA LYS A 404 -63.84 4.45 51.73
C LYS A 404 -63.27 5.55 50.84
N PHE A 405 -63.50 6.81 51.18
CA PHE A 405 -62.92 7.96 50.45
C PHE A 405 -61.39 8.00 50.60
N GLU A 406 -60.89 7.92 51.84
CA GLU A 406 -59.43 7.90 52.10
C GLU A 406 -58.73 6.71 51.44
N ALA A 407 -59.38 5.53 51.38
CA ALA A 407 -58.86 4.38 50.65
C ALA A 407 -58.81 4.60 49.13
N SER A 408 -59.80 5.33 48.58
CA SER A 408 -59.85 5.65 47.15
C SER A 408 -58.81 6.69 46.75
N GLU A 409 -58.53 7.70 47.61
CA GLU A 409 -57.44 8.66 47.39
C GLU A 409 -56.07 7.98 47.40
N LYS A 410 -55.82 7.06 48.34
CA LYS A 410 -54.56 6.29 48.37
C LYS A 410 -54.38 5.46 47.10
N ALA A 411 -55.43 4.78 46.65
CA ALA A 411 -55.41 4.01 45.41
C ALA A 411 -55.23 4.89 44.16
N LEU A 412 -55.74 6.13 44.17
CA LEU A 412 -55.51 7.09 43.09
C LEU A 412 -54.03 7.52 43.05
N HIS A 413 -53.45 7.85 44.21
CA HIS A 413 -52.05 8.26 44.30
C HIS A 413 -51.08 7.15 43.87
N GLU A 414 -51.34 5.89 44.26
CA GLU A 414 -50.57 4.74 43.78
C GLU A 414 -50.63 4.58 42.26
N LYS A 415 -51.80 4.82 41.64
CA LYS A 415 -51.95 4.81 40.19
C LYS A 415 -51.20 5.95 39.51
N GLU A 416 -51.20 7.16 40.08
CA GLU A 416 -50.43 8.29 39.56
C GLU A 416 -48.92 8.04 39.60
N LEU A 417 -48.41 7.44 40.70
CA LEU A 417 -47.02 7.00 40.80
C LEU A 417 -46.69 5.96 39.73
N ARG A 418 -47.59 5.00 39.50
CA ARG A 418 -47.39 3.98 38.47
C ARG A 418 -47.41 4.57 37.06
N ILE A 419 -48.23 5.58 36.81
CA ILE A 419 -48.26 6.31 35.53
C ILE A 419 -46.91 7.02 35.31
N ARG A 420 -46.39 7.76 36.29
CA ARG A 420 -45.05 8.40 36.17
C ARG A 420 -43.94 7.39 35.93
N GLU A 421 -43.99 6.24 36.60
CA GLU A 421 -43.00 5.18 36.40
C GLU A 421 -43.07 4.62 34.97
N LEU A 422 -44.28 4.40 34.44
CA LEU A 422 -44.50 3.94 33.06
C LEU A 422 -44.07 5.00 32.03
N GLU A 423 -44.32 6.28 32.28
CA GLU A 423 -43.85 7.40 31.45
C GLU A 423 -42.32 7.48 31.44
N GLY A 424 -41.68 7.25 32.58
CA GLY A 424 -40.22 7.15 32.69
C GLY A 424 -39.64 5.98 31.88
N ARG A 425 -40.26 4.80 31.98
CA ARG A 425 -39.87 3.62 31.18
C ARG A 425 -40.07 3.85 29.68
N LEU A 426 -41.16 4.52 29.29
CA LEU A 426 -41.42 4.89 27.90
C LEU A 426 -40.33 5.82 27.34
N LYS A 427 -39.89 6.82 28.11
CA LYS A 427 -38.78 7.70 27.71
C LYS A 427 -37.47 6.92 27.53
N ALA A 428 -37.13 6.03 28.45
CA ALA A 428 -35.93 5.20 28.35
C ALA A 428 -35.96 4.33 27.08
N ILE A 429 -37.10 3.70 26.77
CA ILE A 429 -37.28 2.91 25.55
C ILE A 429 -37.12 3.77 24.29
N TYR A 430 -37.63 5.01 24.27
CA TYR A 430 -37.44 5.91 23.13
C TYR A 430 -35.97 6.29 22.92
N GLU A 431 -35.20 6.48 23.99
CA GLU A 431 -33.75 6.75 23.90
C GLU A 431 -32.98 5.52 23.40
N GLU A 432 -33.32 4.32 23.87
CA GLU A 432 -32.75 3.05 23.37
C GLU A 432 -33.06 2.84 21.88
N LEU A 433 -34.28 3.16 21.43
CA LEU A 433 -34.68 3.09 20.02
C LEU A 433 -33.83 3.99 19.12
N LYS A 434 -33.46 5.18 19.62
CA LYS A 434 -32.58 6.11 18.92
C LYS A 434 -31.17 5.54 18.79
N GLY A 435 -30.65 4.88 19.83
CA GLY A 435 -29.36 4.17 19.78
C GLY A 435 -29.33 3.03 18.75
N ILE A 436 -30.45 2.32 18.56
CA ILE A 436 -30.57 1.27 17.53
C ILE A 436 -30.47 1.85 16.11
N GLU A 437 -30.96 3.06 15.89
CA GLU A 437 -30.92 3.73 14.59
C GLU A 437 -29.50 4.20 14.22
N GLU A 438 -28.72 4.63 15.21
CA GLU A 438 -27.29 4.90 15.07
C GLU A 438 -26.50 3.61 14.77
N LEU A 439 -26.81 2.51 15.47
CA LEU A 439 -26.25 1.18 15.21
C LEU A 439 -26.54 0.69 13.78
N LYS A 440 -27.75 0.93 13.24
CA LYS A 440 -28.07 0.62 11.83
C LYS A 440 -27.18 1.38 10.86
N ARG A 441 -26.98 2.69 11.07
CA ARG A 441 -26.09 3.51 10.22
C ARG A 441 -24.64 3.03 10.29
N VAL A 442 -24.19 2.59 11.46
CA VAL A 442 -22.85 2.01 11.63
C VAL A 442 -22.75 0.67 10.90
N LYS A 443 -23.77 -0.20 10.98
CA LYS A 443 -23.82 -1.48 10.26
C LYS A 443 -23.75 -1.28 8.74
N GLU A 444 -24.51 -0.33 8.18
CA GLU A 444 -24.48 -0.02 6.74
C GLU A 444 -23.09 0.45 6.28
N LYS A 445 -22.38 1.25 7.09
CA LYS A 445 -21.00 1.66 6.79
C LYS A 445 -20.06 0.46 6.75
N TYR A 446 -20.13 -0.45 7.74
CA TYR A 446 -19.28 -1.63 7.77
C TYR A 446 -19.61 -2.62 6.64
N GLU A 447 -20.89 -2.80 6.29
CA GLU A 447 -21.29 -3.64 5.14
C GLU A 447 -20.75 -3.08 3.83
N LYS A 448 -20.75 -1.75 3.65
CA LYS A 448 -20.14 -1.11 2.48
C LYS A 448 -18.62 -1.35 2.43
N MET A 449 -17.93 -1.16 3.56
CA MET A 449 -16.49 -1.43 3.65
C MET A 449 -16.16 -2.91 3.37
N LEU A 450 -17.00 -3.84 3.83
CA LEU A 450 -16.82 -5.26 3.59
C LEU A 450 -16.92 -5.58 2.09
N ARG A 451 -17.93 -5.04 1.39
CA ARG A 451 -18.07 -5.21 -0.08
C ARG A 451 -16.89 -4.64 -0.86
N GLU A 452 -16.36 -3.49 -0.44
CA GLU A 452 -15.17 -2.89 -1.05
C GLU A 452 -13.94 -3.77 -0.86
N LYS A 453 -13.78 -4.38 0.33
CA LYS A 453 -12.69 -5.33 0.61
C LYS A 453 -12.85 -6.63 -0.19
N GLU A 454 -14.05 -7.19 -0.28
CA GLU A 454 -14.35 -8.39 -1.08
C GLU A 454 -14.07 -8.18 -2.57
N ALA A 455 -14.43 -7.02 -3.12
CA ALA A 455 -14.12 -6.66 -4.51
C ALA A 455 -12.60 -6.61 -4.74
N LYS A 456 -11.85 -6.06 -3.79
CA LYS A 456 -10.38 -5.98 -3.87
C LYS A 456 -9.71 -7.35 -3.74
N ILE A 457 -10.26 -8.23 -2.91
CA ILE A 457 -9.80 -9.63 -2.81
C ILE A 457 -9.98 -10.34 -4.16
N LYS A 458 -11.16 -10.23 -4.80
CA LYS A 458 -11.39 -10.82 -6.13
C LYS A 458 -10.43 -10.30 -7.20
N GLU A 459 -10.10 -9.00 -7.17
CA GLU A 459 -9.13 -8.43 -8.09
C GLU A 459 -7.72 -9.02 -7.88
N LEU A 460 -7.31 -9.19 -6.62
CA LEU A 460 -6.03 -9.80 -6.27
C LEU A 460 -5.97 -11.29 -6.61
N GLU A 461 -7.07 -12.02 -6.39
CA GLU A 461 -7.21 -13.43 -6.80
C GLU A 461 -7.08 -13.56 -8.33
N GLY A 462 -7.70 -12.67 -9.11
CA GLY A 462 -7.54 -12.61 -10.56
C GLY A 462 -6.07 -12.46 -10.98
N LYS A 463 -5.37 -11.47 -10.41
CA LYS A 463 -3.93 -11.26 -10.68
C LYS A 463 -3.08 -12.47 -10.28
N LEU A 464 -3.44 -13.16 -9.20
CA LEU A 464 -2.72 -14.36 -8.77
C LEU A 464 -2.89 -15.51 -9.77
N THR A 465 -4.08 -15.69 -10.34
CA THR A 465 -4.33 -16.72 -11.38
C THR A 465 -3.57 -16.42 -12.68
N GLU A 466 -3.50 -15.15 -13.10
CA GLU A 466 -2.69 -14.74 -14.24
C GLU A 466 -1.20 -15.06 -14.00
N LEU A 467 -0.65 -14.71 -12.84
CA LEU A 467 0.74 -15.04 -12.50
C LEU A 467 1.02 -16.54 -12.43
N GLN A 468 0.05 -17.35 -11.98
CA GLN A 468 0.15 -18.81 -12.01
C GLN A 468 0.22 -19.34 -13.44
N SER A 469 -0.62 -18.83 -14.35
CA SER A 469 -0.58 -19.25 -15.76
C SER A 469 0.75 -18.92 -16.43
N VAL A 470 1.34 -17.75 -16.14
CA VAL A 470 2.66 -17.37 -16.64
C VAL A 470 3.75 -18.30 -16.10
N ARG A 471 3.65 -18.69 -14.82
CA ARG A 471 4.59 -19.64 -14.22
C ARG A 471 4.51 -21.02 -14.87
N GLU A 472 3.31 -21.53 -15.14
CA GLU A 472 3.12 -22.82 -15.80
C GLU A 472 3.71 -22.83 -17.22
N LEU A 473 3.53 -21.74 -17.97
CA LEU A 473 4.15 -21.57 -19.29
C LEU A 473 5.68 -21.60 -19.22
N LEU A 474 6.27 -20.90 -18.23
CA LEU A 474 7.71 -20.90 -18.01
C LEU A 474 8.25 -22.28 -17.61
N GLU A 475 7.53 -23.02 -16.75
CA GLU A 475 7.89 -24.39 -16.39
C GLU A 475 7.81 -25.34 -17.61
N GLY A 476 6.82 -25.16 -18.48
CA GLY A 476 6.73 -25.83 -19.77
C GLY A 476 7.97 -25.60 -20.64
N TRP A 477 8.36 -24.34 -20.83
CA TRP A 477 9.55 -23.98 -21.60
C TRP A 477 10.85 -24.54 -20.99
N PHE A 478 10.97 -24.53 -19.66
CA PHE A 478 12.12 -25.14 -18.98
C PHE A 478 12.20 -26.65 -19.21
N SER A 479 11.06 -27.34 -19.24
CA SER A 479 11.01 -28.78 -19.52
C SER A 479 11.38 -29.12 -20.96
N GLU A 480 10.94 -28.30 -21.92
CA GLU A 480 11.26 -28.46 -23.34
C GLU A 480 12.74 -28.18 -23.63
N LEU A 481 13.32 -27.13 -23.04
CA LEU A 481 14.76 -26.84 -23.12
C LEU A 481 15.60 -27.98 -22.55
N LYS A 482 15.13 -28.60 -21.47
CA LYS A 482 15.78 -29.77 -20.88
C LYS A 482 15.69 -30.99 -21.82
N GLY A 483 14.53 -31.21 -22.45
CA GLY A 483 14.33 -32.27 -23.44
C GLY A 483 15.21 -32.11 -24.69
N LEU A 484 15.33 -30.89 -25.23
CA LEU A 484 16.21 -30.59 -26.38
C LEU A 484 17.69 -30.86 -26.06
N LYS A 485 18.12 -30.59 -24.83
CA LYS A 485 19.49 -30.88 -24.35
C LYS A 485 19.77 -32.38 -24.25
N GLU A 486 18.76 -33.20 -23.94
CA GLU A 486 18.89 -34.66 -23.83
C GLU A 486 18.82 -35.35 -25.20
N ILE A 487 18.05 -34.80 -26.16
CA ILE A 487 17.92 -35.32 -27.52
C ILE A 487 19.16 -34.99 -28.40
N GLY A 488 19.90 -33.92 -28.08
CA GLY A 488 21.10 -33.50 -28.83
C GLY A 488 22.32 -34.44 -28.80
N LYS A 489 22.19 -35.67 -28.26
CA LYS A 489 23.27 -36.66 -28.21
C LYS A 489 23.18 -37.78 -29.25
N ALA A 490 22.14 -37.86 -30.07
CA ALA A 490 22.06 -38.91 -31.09
C ALA A 490 21.31 -38.46 -32.35
N ILE A 491 22.02 -38.54 -33.50
CA ILE A 491 21.52 -38.70 -34.89
C ILE A 491 21.53 -37.43 -35.79
N GLU A 492 22.53 -37.43 -36.69
CA GLU A 492 22.55 -36.88 -38.06
C GLU A 492 22.33 -35.37 -38.32
N GLU A 493 23.47 -34.67 -38.36
CA GLU A 493 23.69 -33.23 -38.64
C GLU A 493 23.06 -32.63 -39.91
N LYS A 494 22.43 -33.38 -40.82
CA LYS A 494 21.87 -32.83 -42.07
C LYS A 494 20.35 -32.81 -42.09
N ALA A 495 19.67 -33.87 -41.68
CA ALA A 495 18.20 -33.88 -41.56
C ALA A 495 17.74 -32.97 -40.42
N LEU A 496 18.47 -32.95 -39.30
CA LEU A 496 18.22 -32.03 -38.18
C LEU A 496 18.45 -30.56 -38.56
N ARG A 497 19.39 -30.22 -39.46
CA ARG A 497 19.57 -28.81 -39.86
C ARG A 497 18.40 -28.32 -40.72
N GLU A 498 17.86 -29.15 -41.60
CA GLU A 498 16.70 -28.80 -42.42
C GLU A 498 15.42 -28.74 -41.58
N GLU A 499 15.17 -29.74 -40.71
CA GLU A 499 14.02 -29.71 -39.79
C GLU A 499 14.14 -28.63 -38.72
N MET A 500 15.33 -28.40 -38.16
CA MET A 500 15.54 -27.29 -37.23
C MET A 500 15.35 -25.96 -37.93
N LYS A 501 15.78 -25.80 -39.18
CA LYS A 501 15.56 -24.56 -39.93
C LYS A 501 14.07 -24.31 -40.18
N ILE A 502 13.31 -25.34 -40.57
CA ILE A 502 11.85 -25.24 -40.71
C ILE A 502 11.20 -24.89 -39.36
N ARG A 503 11.58 -25.56 -38.27
CA ARG A 503 11.08 -25.25 -36.93
C ARG A 503 11.49 -23.86 -36.45
N TYR A 504 12.70 -23.41 -36.77
CA TYR A 504 13.15 -22.05 -36.45
C TYR A 504 12.38 -21.02 -37.27
N ASP A 505 12.09 -21.29 -38.54
CA ASP A 505 11.28 -20.40 -39.38
C ASP A 505 9.81 -20.37 -38.91
N GLU A 506 9.25 -21.50 -38.50
CA GLU A 506 7.92 -21.60 -37.87
C GLU A 506 7.87 -20.81 -36.56
N ILE A 507 8.81 -21.05 -35.63
CA ILE A 507 8.91 -20.32 -34.36
C ILE A 507 9.12 -18.82 -34.61
N LEU A 508 9.98 -18.44 -35.56
CA LEU A 508 10.18 -17.04 -35.91
C LEU A 508 8.95 -16.42 -36.56
N SER A 509 8.10 -17.22 -37.21
CA SER A 509 6.82 -16.76 -37.76
C SER A 509 5.77 -16.59 -36.65
N GLU A 510 5.73 -17.51 -35.69
CA GLU A 510 4.85 -17.46 -34.51
C GLU A 510 5.21 -16.28 -33.61
N ILE A 511 6.50 -16.13 -33.27
CA ILE A 511 7.01 -14.97 -32.51
C ILE A 511 6.69 -13.68 -33.24
N ARG A 512 6.85 -13.62 -34.57
CA ARG A 512 6.47 -12.42 -35.35
C ARG A 512 4.96 -12.16 -35.29
N SER A 513 4.15 -13.21 -35.32
CA SER A 513 2.70 -13.10 -35.22
C SER A 513 2.26 -12.63 -33.83
N GLU A 514 2.87 -13.16 -32.77
CA GLU A 514 2.60 -12.78 -31.38
C GLU A 514 3.09 -11.37 -31.11
N PHE A 515 4.28 -11.01 -31.60
CA PHE A 515 4.78 -9.66 -31.51
C PHE A 515 3.87 -8.67 -32.25
N SER A 516 3.33 -9.05 -33.41
CA SER A 516 2.34 -8.23 -34.12
C SER A 516 1.03 -8.10 -33.34
N LYS A 517 0.54 -9.17 -32.70
CA LYS A 517 -0.66 -9.12 -31.84
C LYS A 517 -0.42 -8.24 -30.62
N LEU A 518 0.71 -8.39 -29.94
CA LEU A 518 1.09 -7.56 -28.79
C LEU A 518 1.27 -6.09 -29.17
N GLN A 519 1.85 -5.80 -30.35
CA GLN A 519 1.90 -4.44 -30.87
C GLN A 519 0.51 -3.87 -31.15
N GLN A 520 -0.41 -4.69 -31.68
CA GLN A 520 -1.78 -4.28 -31.93
C GLN A 520 -2.53 -4.03 -30.60
N GLU A 521 -2.43 -4.93 -29.63
CA GLU A 521 -3.00 -4.76 -28.30
C GLU A 521 -2.44 -3.53 -27.59
N LEU A 522 -1.12 -3.29 -27.68
CA LEU A 522 -0.49 -2.09 -27.13
C LEU A 522 -1.03 -0.82 -27.80
N ALA A 523 -1.25 -0.84 -29.12
CA ALA A 523 -1.83 0.28 -29.84
C ALA A 523 -3.30 0.53 -29.45
N GLU A 524 -4.08 -0.53 -29.25
CA GLU A 524 -5.47 -0.46 -28.78
C GLU A 524 -5.54 0.07 -27.35
N LYS A 525 -4.72 -0.45 -26.43
CA LYS A 525 -4.62 0.03 -25.05
C LYS A 525 -4.13 1.47 -24.98
N SER A 526 -3.23 1.88 -25.87
CA SER A 526 -2.78 3.28 -25.97
C SER A 526 -3.91 4.20 -26.44
N LYS A 527 -4.75 3.75 -27.39
CA LYS A 527 -5.96 4.49 -27.80
C LYS A 527 -7.00 4.58 -26.68
N GLU A 528 -7.22 3.49 -25.94
CA GLU A 528 -8.10 3.49 -24.76
C GLU A 528 -7.58 4.46 -23.69
N MET A 529 -6.28 4.44 -23.38
CA MET A 529 -5.67 5.40 -22.46
C MET A 529 -5.82 6.85 -22.94
N ALA A 530 -5.67 7.12 -24.23
CA ALA A 530 -5.87 8.46 -24.78
C ALA A 530 -7.33 8.93 -24.60
N LYS A 531 -8.31 8.05 -24.84
CA LYS A 531 -9.74 8.33 -24.59
C LYS A 531 -10.00 8.60 -23.11
N LEU A 532 -9.57 7.72 -22.22
CA LEU A 532 -9.74 7.89 -20.77
C LEU A 532 -9.06 9.15 -20.22
N ARG A 533 -7.93 9.56 -20.81
CA ARG A 533 -7.28 10.84 -20.49
C ARG A 533 -8.14 12.02 -20.93
N SER A 534 -8.69 11.98 -22.15
CA SER A 534 -9.59 13.04 -22.64
C SER A 534 -10.88 13.14 -21.83
N GLU A 535 -11.44 12.01 -21.41
CA GLU A 535 -12.62 11.95 -20.53
C GLU A 535 -12.29 12.51 -19.14
N ASN A 536 -11.14 12.16 -18.55
CA ASN A 536 -10.70 12.76 -17.29
C ASN A 536 -10.54 14.28 -17.38
N THR A 537 -9.96 14.78 -18.47
CA THR A 537 -9.82 16.24 -18.65
C THR A 537 -11.18 16.93 -18.73
N ALA A 538 -12.14 16.34 -19.44
CA ALA A 538 -13.50 16.87 -19.54
C ALA A 538 -14.22 16.86 -18.18
N LEU A 539 -14.13 15.74 -17.44
CA LEU A 539 -14.69 15.64 -16.08
C LEU A 539 -14.04 16.65 -15.12
N GLN A 540 -12.74 16.90 -15.26
CA GLN A 540 -12.04 17.87 -14.42
C GLN A 540 -12.45 19.31 -14.73
N GLU A 541 -12.72 19.64 -15.99
CA GLU A 541 -13.33 20.90 -16.40
C GLU A 541 -14.75 21.06 -15.82
N GLU A 542 -15.57 20.00 -15.87
CA GLU A 542 -16.92 19.99 -15.30
C GLU A 542 -16.90 20.19 -13.78
N VAL A 543 -16.01 19.50 -13.06
CA VAL A 543 -15.81 19.69 -11.62
C VAL A 543 -15.39 21.12 -11.30
N ASN A 544 -14.51 21.72 -12.12
CA ASN A 544 -14.10 23.10 -11.93
C ASN A 544 -15.24 24.09 -12.17
N ALA A 545 -16.10 23.83 -13.16
CA ALA A 545 -17.30 24.63 -13.41
C ALA A 545 -18.30 24.53 -12.23
N LEU A 546 -18.57 23.32 -11.74
CA LEU A 546 -19.43 23.10 -10.58
C LEU A 546 -18.88 23.76 -9.32
N ARG A 547 -17.56 23.70 -9.09
CA ARG A 547 -16.92 24.41 -7.96
C ARG A 547 -17.13 25.92 -8.04
N ARG A 548 -17.03 26.51 -9.23
CA ARG A 548 -17.29 27.94 -9.44
C ARG A 548 -18.75 28.29 -9.13
N GLN A 549 -19.70 27.49 -9.62
CA GLN A 549 -21.12 27.69 -9.32
C GLN A 549 -21.40 27.59 -7.82
N LEU A 550 -20.78 26.63 -7.14
CA LEU A 550 -20.93 26.45 -5.69
C LEU A 550 -20.38 27.66 -4.91
N GLU A 551 -19.27 28.24 -5.38
CA GLU A 551 -18.70 29.46 -4.81
C GLU A 551 -19.60 30.69 -5.04
N GLU A 552 -20.23 30.78 -6.21
CA GLU A 552 -21.23 31.82 -6.51
C GLU A 552 -22.48 31.67 -5.62
N PHE A 553 -22.97 30.45 -5.44
CA PHE A 553 -24.10 30.18 -4.54
C PHE A 553 -23.78 30.54 -3.09
N LYS A 554 -22.58 30.21 -2.59
CA LYS A 554 -22.15 30.63 -1.24
C LYS A 554 -22.12 32.15 -1.08
N LYS A 555 -21.56 32.88 -2.05
CA LYS A 555 -21.58 34.34 -2.03
C LYS A 555 -23.02 34.88 -2.00
N ARG A 556 -23.92 34.27 -2.76
CA ARG A 556 -25.32 34.67 -2.77
C ARG A 556 -26.02 34.36 -1.45
N GLU A 557 -25.70 33.24 -0.81
CA GLU A 557 -26.18 32.89 0.53
C GLU A 557 -25.70 33.91 1.57
N ASP A 558 -24.42 34.29 1.55
CA ASP A 558 -23.86 35.31 2.44
C ASP A 558 -24.52 36.70 2.25
N GLU A 559 -24.82 37.06 1.00
CA GLU A 559 -25.58 38.29 0.69
C GLU A 559 -27.00 38.24 1.27
N LEU A 560 -27.70 37.12 1.08
CA LEU A 560 -29.05 36.92 1.62
C LEU A 560 -29.05 36.92 3.16
N LEU A 561 -28.03 36.35 3.80
CA LEU A 561 -27.88 36.41 5.25
C LEU A 561 -27.72 37.86 5.74
N LYS A 562 -26.91 38.67 5.06
CA LYS A 562 -26.79 40.11 5.37
C LYS A 562 -28.09 40.87 5.15
N GLU A 563 -28.83 40.55 4.08
CA GLU A 563 -30.16 41.13 3.85
C GLU A 563 -31.14 40.74 4.96
N LEU A 564 -31.12 39.48 5.42
CA LEU A 564 -31.93 38.98 6.52
C LEU A 564 -31.59 39.70 7.84
N GLU A 565 -30.29 39.85 8.16
CA GLU A 565 -29.85 40.59 9.35
C GLU A 565 -30.32 42.04 9.32
N ASN A 566 -30.19 42.71 8.16
CA ASN A 566 -30.64 44.09 7.98
C ASN A 566 -32.15 44.23 8.13
N THR A 567 -32.93 43.29 7.59
CA THR A 567 -34.40 43.31 7.72
C THR A 567 -34.82 43.01 9.16
N HIS A 568 -34.14 42.09 9.85
CA HIS A 568 -34.40 41.81 11.25
C HIS A 568 -34.09 43.04 12.14
N ALA A 569 -32.98 43.72 11.89
CA ALA A 569 -32.64 44.96 12.58
C ALA A 569 -33.68 46.07 12.35
N LYS A 570 -34.21 46.20 11.13
CA LYS A 570 -35.34 47.11 10.84
C LYS A 570 -36.61 46.71 11.57
N ALA A 571 -36.94 45.43 11.62
CA ALA A 571 -38.10 44.93 12.36
C ALA A 571 -38.01 45.25 13.85
N LEU A 572 -36.86 45.02 14.48
CA LEU A 572 -36.63 45.36 15.90
C LEU A 572 -36.80 46.85 16.18
N LYS A 573 -36.31 47.72 15.28
CA LYS A 573 -36.53 49.17 15.40
C LYS A 573 -38.03 49.51 15.35
N LEU A 574 -38.75 48.97 14.36
CA LEU A 574 -40.19 49.19 14.24
C LEU A 574 -40.99 48.62 15.42
N GLU A 575 -40.58 47.48 15.99
CA GLU A 575 -41.18 46.94 17.20
C GLU A 575 -40.96 47.85 18.41
N SER A 576 -39.76 48.41 18.56
CA SER A 576 -39.45 49.37 19.63
C SER A 576 -40.27 50.66 19.48
N GLU A 577 -40.40 51.17 18.26
CA GLU A 577 -41.24 52.33 17.95
C GLU A 577 -42.72 52.04 18.23
N ASN A 578 -43.22 50.86 17.84
CA ASN A 578 -44.58 50.42 18.16
C ASN A 578 -44.82 50.31 19.67
N ALA A 579 -43.84 49.79 20.42
CA ALA A 579 -43.92 49.71 21.88
C ALA A 579 -44.00 51.11 22.51
N GLN A 580 -43.18 52.05 22.04
CA GLN A 580 -43.20 53.44 22.50
C GLN A 580 -44.52 54.13 22.14
N LEU A 581 -45.04 53.93 20.93
CA LEU A 581 -46.32 54.48 20.50
C LEU A 581 -47.46 53.93 21.35
N LYS A 582 -47.49 52.62 21.63
CA LYS A 582 -48.48 52.01 22.53
C LYS A 582 -48.41 52.61 23.94
N ALA A 583 -47.21 52.77 24.49
CA ALA A 583 -47.03 53.40 25.81
C ALA A 583 -47.59 54.83 25.83
N LYS A 584 -47.25 55.65 24.84
CA LYS A 584 -47.81 57.01 24.69
C LYS A 584 -49.33 56.99 24.56
N LEU A 585 -49.89 56.02 23.82
CA LEU A 585 -51.33 55.87 23.67
C LEU A 585 -51.99 55.57 25.02
N THR A 586 -51.42 54.67 25.82
CA THR A 586 -51.92 54.38 27.17
C THR A 586 -51.82 55.56 28.13
N GLU A 587 -50.75 56.36 28.04
CA GLU A 587 -50.62 57.60 28.82
C GLU A 587 -51.68 58.63 28.42
N LEU A 588 -51.91 58.80 27.11
CA LEU A 588 -52.97 59.68 26.60
C LEU A 588 -54.36 59.20 27.01
N GLU A 589 -54.63 57.90 26.96
CA GLU A 589 -55.89 57.32 27.44
C GLU A 589 -56.10 57.58 28.93
N ASN A 590 -55.06 57.42 29.75
CA ASN A 590 -55.13 57.69 31.19
C ASN A 590 -55.35 59.17 31.49
N THR A 591 -54.59 60.07 30.83
CA THR A 591 -54.77 61.52 31.00
C THR A 591 -56.14 61.99 30.53
N LEU A 592 -56.67 61.41 29.45
CA LEU A 592 -58.04 61.67 29.00
C LEU A 592 -59.06 61.20 30.03
N LYS A 593 -58.87 60.01 30.60
CA LYS A 593 -59.74 59.44 31.63
C LYS A 593 -59.75 60.30 32.89
N ASP A 594 -58.59 60.78 33.32
CA ASP A 594 -58.47 61.64 34.50
C ASP A 594 -59.03 63.05 34.24
N SER A 595 -58.78 63.62 33.06
CA SER A 595 -59.43 64.87 32.63
C SER A 595 -60.95 64.72 32.55
N SER A 596 -61.45 63.59 32.08
CA SER A 596 -62.89 63.29 32.04
C SER A 596 -63.48 63.15 33.44
N LYS A 597 -62.77 62.55 34.40
CA LYS A 597 -63.21 62.51 35.81
C LYS A 597 -63.23 63.90 36.42
N ALA A 598 -62.16 64.69 36.22
CA ALA A 598 -62.09 66.07 36.69
C ALA A 598 -63.23 66.92 36.13
N PHE A 599 -63.55 66.77 34.84
CA PHE A 599 -64.69 67.44 34.22
C PHE A 599 -66.02 66.99 34.82
N HIS A 600 -66.19 65.70 35.10
CA HIS A 600 -67.39 65.17 35.73
C HIS A 600 -67.56 65.69 37.18
N GLU A 601 -66.48 65.73 37.96
CA GLU A 601 -66.47 66.30 39.31
C GLU A 601 -66.78 67.79 39.28
N MET A 602 -66.18 68.54 38.36
CA MET A 602 -66.45 69.97 38.16
C MET A 602 -67.91 70.23 37.77
N ARG A 603 -68.48 69.40 36.89
CA ARG A 603 -69.92 69.43 36.56
C ARG A 603 -70.79 69.18 37.79
N LYS A 604 -70.46 68.19 38.61
CA LYS A 604 -71.19 67.85 39.85
C LYS A 604 -71.10 68.96 40.90
N ILE A 605 -69.97 69.66 40.99
CA ILE A 605 -69.80 70.84 41.86
C ILE A 605 -70.69 71.99 41.37
N LEU A 606 -70.70 72.25 40.07
CA LEU A 606 -71.56 73.27 39.47
C LEU A 606 -73.04 72.98 39.74
N GLU A 607 -73.47 71.71 39.62
CA GLU A 607 -74.83 71.28 39.94
C GLU A 607 -75.22 71.47 41.41
N LYS A 608 -74.29 71.67 42.35
CA LYS A 608 -74.63 71.92 43.77
C LYS A 608 -74.86 73.38 44.09
N THR A 609 -74.42 74.30 43.24
CA THR A 609 -74.54 75.74 43.47
C THR A 609 -75.66 76.33 42.62
N LEU A 610 -76.40 77.31 43.15
CA LEU A 610 -77.46 78.00 42.41
C LEU A 610 -76.91 78.66 41.13
N ILE A 611 -75.73 79.30 41.23
CA ILE A 611 -74.99 79.89 40.10
C ILE A 611 -74.62 78.82 39.06
N GLY A 612 -74.07 77.68 39.49
CA GLY A 612 -73.61 76.62 38.59
C GLY A 612 -74.75 75.86 37.90
N LYS A 613 -75.87 75.62 38.58
CA LYS A 613 -77.09 75.09 37.94
C LYS A 613 -77.64 76.07 36.90
N ALA A 614 -77.69 77.35 37.24
CA ALA A 614 -78.10 78.39 36.29
C ALA A 614 -77.18 78.41 35.06
N PHE A 615 -75.86 78.35 35.27
CA PHE A 615 -74.88 78.29 34.19
C PHE A 615 -75.04 77.06 33.30
N LEU A 616 -75.19 75.86 33.87
CA LEU A 616 -75.37 74.62 33.11
C LEU A 616 -76.65 74.64 32.28
N ILE A 617 -77.77 75.10 32.84
CA ILE A 617 -79.05 75.21 32.13
C ILE A 617 -78.94 76.22 30.98
N VAL A 618 -78.34 77.39 31.22
CA VAL A 618 -78.17 78.42 30.18
C VAL A 618 -77.19 77.96 29.09
N ARG A 619 -76.12 77.24 29.44
CA ARG A 619 -75.18 76.64 28.48
C ARG A 619 -75.88 75.61 27.59
N ASP A 620 -76.63 74.68 28.18
CA ASP A 620 -77.27 73.59 27.44
C ASP A 620 -78.46 74.10 26.58
N THR A 621 -79.15 75.16 27.01
CA THR A 621 -80.27 75.78 26.26
C THR A 621 -79.87 76.95 25.36
N LYS A 622 -78.61 77.43 25.46
CA LYS A 622 -78.02 78.61 24.80
C LYS A 622 -78.69 79.96 25.11
N SER A 623 -80.01 80.02 25.26
CA SER A 623 -80.76 81.24 25.65
C SER A 623 -82.04 80.89 26.39
N ILE A 624 -82.27 81.49 27.56
CA ILE A 624 -83.48 81.24 28.37
C ILE A 624 -83.96 82.54 29.06
N PRO A 625 -85.29 82.78 29.18
CA PRO A 625 -85.83 83.90 29.95
C PRO A 625 -85.47 83.79 31.44
N ILE A 626 -85.23 84.93 32.08
CA ILE A 626 -84.85 85.00 33.50
C ILE A 626 -85.96 84.41 34.39
N ASP A 627 -87.22 84.62 34.03
CA ASP A 627 -88.38 84.10 34.78
C ASP A 627 -88.49 82.58 34.71
N SER A 628 -88.30 82.02 33.51
CA SER A 628 -88.30 80.57 33.32
C SER A 628 -87.11 79.90 34.01
N LEU A 629 -85.95 80.56 34.03
CA LEU A 629 -84.76 80.10 34.73
C LEU A 629 -84.92 80.15 36.25
N ALA A 630 -85.53 81.21 36.78
CA ALA A 630 -85.87 81.34 38.20
C ALA A 630 -86.87 80.30 38.65
N ALA A 631 -87.89 80.01 37.83
CA ALA A 631 -88.86 78.95 38.07
C ALA A 631 -88.23 77.56 38.06
N ALA A 632 -87.38 77.26 37.08
CA ALA A 632 -86.69 75.97 36.97
C ALA A 632 -85.69 75.70 38.13
N LEU A 633 -85.14 76.77 38.72
CA LEU A 633 -84.19 76.69 39.84
C LEU A 633 -84.85 76.83 41.22
N GLY A 634 -86.14 77.14 41.29
CA GLY A 634 -86.86 77.38 42.55
C GLY A 634 -86.31 78.57 43.35
N ALA A 635 -85.77 79.59 42.67
CA ALA A 635 -85.07 80.72 43.28
C ALA A 635 -85.76 82.06 43.01
N ASN A 636 -85.57 83.05 43.89
CA ASN A 636 -86.14 84.39 43.72
C ASN A 636 -85.44 85.14 42.56
N LYS A 637 -86.24 85.76 41.66
CA LYS A 637 -85.77 86.49 40.45
C LYS A 637 -84.64 87.47 40.75
N LEU A 638 -84.74 88.24 41.84
CA LEU A 638 -83.74 89.25 42.22
C LEU A 638 -82.43 88.64 42.73
N GLN A 639 -82.51 87.53 43.46
CA GLN A 639 -81.33 86.80 43.92
C GLN A 639 -80.63 86.11 42.75
N LEU A 640 -81.39 85.51 41.84
CA LEU A 640 -80.84 84.90 40.63
C LEU A 640 -80.18 85.93 39.72
N GLN A 641 -80.78 87.10 39.49
CA GLN A 641 -80.18 88.18 38.70
C GLN A 641 -78.86 88.68 39.31
N ARG A 642 -78.79 88.87 40.63
CA ARG A 642 -77.56 89.30 41.32
C ARG A 642 -76.43 88.29 41.18
N GLU A 643 -76.77 87.00 41.25
CA GLU A 643 -75.83 85.90 41.10
C GLU A 643 -75.40 85.68 39.64
N LEU A 644 -76.30 85.85 38.67
CA LEU A 644 -76.00 85.81 37.24
C LEU A 644 -75.09 86.95 36.78
N LEU A 645 -75.20 88.14 37.39
CA LEU A 645 -74.30 89.26 37.08
C LEU A 645 -72.81 88.92 37.35
N LYS A 646 -72.51 87.99 38.25
CA LYS A 646 -71.13 87.51 38.46
C LYS A 646 -70.64 86.72 37.24
N LEU A 647 -71.47 85.84 36.69
CA LEU A 647 -71.15 85.09 35.46
C LEU A 647 -71.08 85.98 34.21
N VAL A 648 -71.84 87.08 34.19
CA VAL A 648 -71.78 88.08 33.12
C VAL A 648 -70.49 88.90 33.18
N ARG A 649 -70.00 89.24 34.38
CA ARG A 649 -68.71 89.94 34.56
C ARG A 649 -67.52 89.09 34.12
N GLU A 650 -67.57 87.78 34.37
CA GLU A 650 -66.57 86.81 33.89
C GLU A 650 -66.73 86.48 32.39
N GLY A 651 -67.66 87.13 31.68
CA GLY A 651 -67.84 86.99 30.23
C GLY A 651 -68.47 85.67 29.77
N LEU A 652 -68.96 84.84 30.70
CA LEU A 652 -69.50 83.51 30.41
C LEU A 652 -70.96 83.54 29.94
N LEU A 653 -71.71 84.57 30.35
CA LEU A 653 -73.11 84.80 30.01
C LEU A 653 -73.33 86.27 29.61
N LYS A 654 -74.40 86.54 28.86
CA LYS A 654 -74.87 87.89 28.53
C LYS A 654 -76.35 88.00 28.84
N ILE A 655 -76.78 89.11 29.43
CA ILE A 655 -78.19 89.39 29.69
C ILE A 655 -78.67 90.41 28.66
N GLU A 656 -79.63 90.01 27.84
CA GLU A 656 -80.26 90.84 26.82
C GLU A 656 -81.75 91.00 27.17
N GLY A 657 -82.10 92.13 27.78
CA GLY A 657 -83.45 92.37 28.30
C GLY A 657 -83.80 91.40 29.41
N ASP A 658 -84.84 90.59 29.20
CA ASP A 658 -85.34 89.59 30.16
C ASP A 658 -84.83 88.16 29.86
N ARG A 659 -83.78 88.01 29.04
CA ARG A 659 -83.17 86.73 28.68
C ARG A 659 -81.69 86.67 29.03
N VAL A 660 -81.24 85.48 29.41
CA VAL A 660 -79.83 85.14 29.63
C VAL A 660 -79.36 84.27 28.48
N VAL A 661 -78.23 84.64 27.88
CA VAL A 661 -77.62 83.98 26.73
C VAL A 661 -76.23 83.48 27.10
N TYR A 662 -75.89 82.26 26.68
CA TYR A 662 -74.55 81.71 26.84
C TYR A 662 -73.59 82.28 25.80
N VAL A 663 -72.39 82.69 26.22
CA VAL A 663 -71.39 83.37 25.36
C VAL A 663 -70.16 82.50 25.09
N GLY A 664 -70.04 81.33 25.73
CA GLY A 664 -68.89 80.44 25.53
C GLY A 664 -68.94 79.69 24.19
N GLY A 665 -67.77 79.56 23.55
CA GLY A 665 -67.51 78.70 22.40
C GLY A 665 -67.15 77.28 22.82
#